data_AF-A0A1Z5K940-F1
#
_entry.id   AF-A0A1Z5K940-F1
#
_cell.length_a   1.000
_cell.length_b   1.000
_cell.length_c   1.000
_cell.angle_alpha   90.00
_cell.angle_beta   90.00
_cell.angle_gamma   90.00
#
_symmetry.space_group_name_H-M   'P 1'
#
loop_
_entity.id
_entity.type
_entity.pdbx_description
1 polymer ?
#
loop_
_entity_poly.entity_id
_entity_poly.type
_entity_poly.pdbx_seq_one_letter_code
_entity_poly.pdbx_strand_id
1 'polypeptide(L)'
;MKRRWMQFHASVVIVVIFVLHIAAESFAFFHAYPPFSHTLARLATKPSSNAQFSTQNQTEILSSYLFNLQKSRRHVQNTHDNKPQLLRSAKSFAFFLSSTYQMTHDKDPLFDRTVIQAIRLAASLNDYRLILQMIQQLVDRAQDAGVSLHPRILGEAVRGLTASSASVAKIRTVWNLSQSDCWKPSVGPLEVNAMLEAMCLRGKIKVALDLYHEAFLGNHTDVYSLSILFKGLASSIQDKSHAETEESLESFWINTNTTTSLMPLGSVCWQWNQALLLFESSLSYEERKLVSNPTIATLLEINQRANQVYGRVHDGAAKSALLFEWLQSRGIPLDVITCTVILSQLQNEWKTALHILRTMNETIVDEPTGLLPEPNARVYSACMAVCARAGRYEETLQLLEEIKSNPRLNCDLNTVMYNSVLQAMVKNAFQSKSAQRKQRLMDMFDIFNQMNSSRQEGSHSVPDTVTYNTMLSGISVSATSVNVDVWKYAEVEGLDFDTTESCGVQRIVHQLLKKMEIEGVARDERTYVHSLQAIARSSNLHLEDLLSLVRLSFSDVGHNPRVYNAALAATISLKSSPLQATQEILAKIMQAGIYVDGDTTTILVDALCAANETKSVAFLFEALLGDEDSQRALVERTGLLIFSSRARTPEVTLYVKAISKCLLVGEYGTAKKLHEQVRSRNLPLEAKTLEKIAQSYALSAIATERKTNHRTKKNGFFEASLSRAESAFSLLENVDEPELESLALVSKACVATGRFDQSQICLRQSHIQFLKSISSHPTVYANSSSYLPMHRRDRKIIQNMHSSLMRYCAKTGSISLALRLCEDIQSLAAQIAWLESPNNSSPFPKAIPGLSETTSQLEEVLPVSRDYLGMNLREWKWLIQAAAKAGHWKVCLSAFQMLRPYVEFYHKDDSSWLGHEKQFDPLPAKDYNILCNALGITISCLCENHQPAWVVRSIDDWILWSGHKPPHEAVIKAVRLLSSKGQHNSVASLLSKSISAGLEEDPTYEIRLVVGAISTLYKDGHSVAADDIFLLAVTNGWIPFDLKRQDVAGGALVLDLHGMNLPMAHSAVRIAFQQGLLTDTGPNDDESVNDLVIVTGRGRNSALKMRPILRPAVQRMLVEEFYPPIGTTSIPGNMGALRICSEDIRAWLQFQRQQKGARMIEVATALKKLSSGSALKAILRSAQSTDINRRDS
;
A
#
# COMPACT_ATOMS: atom_id res chain seq x y z
N MET A 1 14.27 12.84 -48.45
CA MET A 1 14.45 11.36 -48.36
C MET A 1 15.80 10.88 -48.90
N LYS A 2 16.25 11.22 -50.12
CA LYS A 2 17.57 10.82 -50.65
C LYS A 2 18.78 11.18 -49.76
N ARG A 3 18.75 12.33 -49.07
CA ARG A 3 19.81 12.73 -48.11
C ARG A 3 19.84 11.88 -46.82
N ARG A 4 18.68 11.44 -46.34
CA ARG A 4 18.58 10.54 -45.18
C ARG A 4 18.98 9.10 -45.54
N TRP A 5 18.71 8.68 -46.77
CA TRP A 5 19.13 7.36 -47.27
C TRP A 5 20.65 7.29 -47.48
N MET A 6 21.29 8.35 -47.99
CA MET A 6 22.76 8.42 -48.06
C MET A 6 23.43 8.49 -46.69
N GLN A 7 22.83 9.18 -45.72
CA GLN A 7 23.35 9.17 -44.34
C GLN A 7 23.19 7.80 -43.68
N PHE A 8 22.08 7.09 -43.92
CA PHE A 8 21.89 5.74 -43.42
C PHE A 8 22.89 4.75 -44.03
N HIS A 9 23.15 4.83 -45.34
CA HIS A 9 24.20 4.03 -45.97
C HIS A 9 25.62 4.43 -45.53
N ALA A 10 25.91 5.71 -45.31
CA ALA A 10 27.20 6.12 -44.76
C ALA A 10 27.39 5.58 -43.34
N SER A 11 26.36 5.63 -42.49
CA SER A 11 26.42 5.08 -41.13
C SER A 11 26.53 3.56 -41.12
N VAL A 12 25.82 2.85 -42.00
CA VAL A 12 25.91 1.39 -42.12
C VAL A 12 27.26 0.98 -42.70
N VAL A 13 27.81 1.71 -43.67
CA VAL A 13 29.15 1.45 -44.22
C VAL A 13 30.23 1.78 -43.19
N ILE A 14 30.08 2.83 -42.38
CA ILE A 14 31.00 3.14 -41.28
C ILE A 14 30.92 2.06 -40.20
N VAL A 15 29.73 1.57 -39.84
CA VAL A 15 29.57 0.50 -38.84
C VAL A 15 30.10 -0.84 -39.38
N VAL A 16 29.88 -1.16 -40.66
CA VAL A 16 30.44 -2.37 -41.29
C VAL A 16 31.96 -2.25 -41.45
N ILE A 17 32.50 -1.07 -41.76
CA ILE A 17 33.95 -0.82 -41.76
C ILE A 17 34.51 -0.90 -40.34
N PHE A 18 33.80 -0.41 -39.32
CA PHE A 18 34.23 -0.48 -37.92
C PHE A 18 34.18 -1.90 -37.37
N VAL A 19 33.16 -2.68 -37.72
CA VAL A 19 33.04 -4.11 -37.39
C VAL A 19 34.06 -4.94 -38.18
N LEU A 20 34.35 -4.60 -39.44
CA LEU A 20 35.46 -5.19 -40.20
C LEU A 20 36.83 -4.75 -39.68
N HIS A 21 36.98 -3.56 -39.09
CA HIS A 21 38.22 -3.11 -38.46
C HIS A 21 38.44 -3.82 -37.12
N ILE A 22 37.39 -4.04 -36.33
CA ILE A 22 37.46 -4.81 -35.07
C ILE A 22 37.68 -6.30 -35.34
N ALA A 23 37.05 -6.86 -36.39
CA ALA A 23 37.30 -8.23 -36.84
C ALA A 23 38.70 -8.38 -37.48
N ALA A 24 39.19 -7.37 -38.22
CA ALA A 24 40.54 -7.35 -38.77
C ALA A 24 41.61 -7.14 -37.69
N GLU A 25 41.38 -6.35 -36.64
CA GLU A 25 42.30 -6.24 -35.50
C GLU A 25 42.36 -7.54 -34.68
N SER A 26 41.29 -8.34 -34.70
CA SER A 26 41.24 -9.66 -34.05
C SER A 26 41.93 -10.77 -34.85
N PHE A 27 42.02 -10.61 -36.19
CA PHE A 27 42.65 -11.59 -37.10
C PHE A 27 44.06 -11.19 -37.58
N ALA A 28 44.41 -9.90 -37.57
CA ALA A 28 45.69 -9.36 -38.04
C ALA A 28 46.77 -9.22 -36.95
N PHE A 29 46.49 -9.56 -35.70
CA PHE A 29 47.52 -9.62 -34.66
C PHE A 29 48.34 -10.93 -34.66
N PHE A 30 48.04 -11.86 -35.58
CA PHE A 30 48.69 -13.16 -35.68
C PHE A 30 49.91 -13.22 -36.61
N HIS A 31 50.26 -12.16 -37.34
CA HIS A 31 51.51 -12.11 -38.12
C HIS A 31 51.94 -10.65 -38.37
N ALA A 32 52.63 -10.02 -37.42
CA ALA A 32 53.59 -8.94 -37.68
C ALA A 32 54.15 -8.38 -36.37
N TYR A 33 55.22 -8.99 -35.85
CA TYR A 33 56.33 -8.22 -35.26
C TYR A 33 57.63 -8.96 -35.61
N PRO A 34 58.71 -8.22 -35.91
CA PRO A 34 59.94 -8.80 -36.41
C PRO A 34 60.60 -9.66 -35.32
N PRO A 35 61.34 -10.73 -35.69
CA PRO A 35 62.26 -11.34 -34.76
C PRO A 35 63.17 -10.23 -34.23
N PHE A 36 63.34 -10.14 -32.91
CA PHE A 36 64.36 -9.28 -32.33
C PHE A 36 65.67 -9.64 -33.02
N SER A 37 66.16 -8.69 -33.81
CA SER A 37 67.31 -8.85 -34.67
C SER A 37 68.52 -9.31 -33.86
N HIS A 38 69.16 -10.36 -34.37
CA HIS A 38 70.56 -10.67 -34.13
C HIS A 38 71.43 -9.42 -34.30
N THR A 39 71.73 -8.71 -33.22
CA THR A 39 72.85 -7.74 -33.18
C THR A 39 73.35 -7.60 -31.75
N LEU A 40 74.13 -8.59 -31.32
CA LEU A 40 75.39 -8.40 -30.57
C LEU A 40 76.20 -9.71 -30.63
N ALA A 41 76.35 -10.26 -31.83
CA ALA A 41 77.29 -11.35 -32.12
C ALA A 41 78.40 -10.82 -33.02
N ARG A 42 79.32 -10.04 -32.42
CA ARG A 42 80.70 -9.85 -32.88
C ARG A 42 81.49 -9.14 -31.77
N LEU A 43 82.04 -9.96 -30.86
CA LEU A 43 83.32 -9.79 -30.16
C LEU A 43 83.35 -10.73 -28.95
N ALA A 44 83.78 -11.97 -29.16
CA ALA A 44 84.58 -12.78 -28.22
C ALA A 44 84.62 -14.25 -28.70
N THR A 45 85.29 -14.50 -29.83
CA THR A 45 85.86 -15.83 -30.06
C THR A 45 87.16 -15.91 -29.28
N LYS A 46 87.10 -16.43 -28.06
CA LYS A 46 88.22 -17.13 -27.43
C LYS A 46 87.67 -18.43 -26.82
N PRO A 47 88.19 -19.60 -27.21
CA PRO A 47 87.84 -20.85 -26.56
C PRO A 47 88.58 -20.88 -25.21
N SER A 48 87.89 -20.57 -24.11
CA SER A 48 88.43 -20.88 -22.79
C SER A 48 88.14 -22.35 -22.51
N SER A 49 89.20 -23.16 -22.62
CA SER A 49 89.49 -24.36 -21.84
C SER A 49 88.30 -25.03 -21.14
N ASN A 50 87.99 -26.25 -21.59
CA ASN A 50 87.27 -27.28 -20.85
C ASN A 50 87.81 -27.40 -19.42
N ALA A 51 87.20 -26.70 -18.47
CA ALA A 51 87.21 -27.09 -17.07
C ALA A 51 85.92 -27.89 -16.87
N GLN A 52 86.05 -29.21 -16.74
CA GLN A 52 84.98 -30.04 -16.20
C GLN A 52 84.69 -29.53 -14.79
N PHE A 53 83.69 -28.66 -14.64
CA PHE A 53 83.18 -28.29 -13.33
C PHE A 53 82.52 -29.53 -12.75
N SER A 54 83.07 -30.05 -11.65
CA SER A 54 82.42 -31.12 -10.89
C SER A 54 81.03 -30.66 -10.44
N THR A 55 80.07 -31.58 -10.42
CA THR A 55 78.70 -31.33 -9.94
C THR A 55 78.67 -30.73 -8.52
N GLN A 56 79.67 -31.03 -7.69
CA GLN A 56 79.87 -30.41 -6.37
C GLN A 56 80.08 -28.89 -6.43
N ASN A 57 80.93 -28.38 -7.34
CA ASN A 57 81.17 -26.94 -7.46
C ASN A 57 79.92 -26.16 -7.90
N GLN A 58 79.04 -26.77 -8.71
CA GLN A 58 77.79 -26.12 -9.14
C GLN A 58 76.79 -25.96 -7.99
N THR A 59 76.70 -26.96 -7.09
CA THR A 59 75.80 -26.89 -5.92
C THR A 59 76.22 -25.82 -4.92
N GLU A 60 77.52 -25.64 -4.66
CA GLU A 60 78.03 -24.57 -3.79
C GLU A 60 77.74 -23.18 -4.37
N ILE A 61 77.93 -23.00 -5.68
CA ILE A 61 77.62 -21.75 -6.39
C ILE A 61 76.13 -21.42 -6.31
N LEU A 62 75.25 -22.40 -6.58
CA LEU A 62 73.80 -22.22 -6.47
C LEU A 62 73.36 -21.87 -5.04
N SER A 63 73.99 -22.46 -4.01
CA SER A 63 73.71 -22.14 -2.60
C SER A 63 74.08 -20.70 -2.24
N SER A 64 75.19 -20.20 -2.77
CA SER A 64 75.63 -18.80 -2.63
C SER A 64 74.68 -17.83 -3.33
N TYR A 65 74.25 -18.15 -4.56
CA TYR A 65 73.22 -17.36 -5.26
C TYR A 65 71.89 -17.35 -4.52
N LEU A 66 71.44 -18.50 -3.99
CA LEU A 66 70.22 -18.60 -3.20
C LEU A 66 70.27 -17.68 -1.96
N PHE A 67 71.38 -17.73 -1.21
CA PHE A 67 71.60 -16.90 -0.03
C PHE A 67 71.57 -15.41 -0.37
N ASN A 68 72.26 -15.01 -1.45
CA ASN A 68 72.31 -13.61 -1.89
C ASN A 68 70.96 -13.09 -2.40
N LEU A 69 70.19 -13.92 -3.11
CA LEU A 69 68.83 -13.59 -3.56
C LEU A 69 67.87 -13.43 -2.37
N GLN A 70 67.93 -14.33 -1.39
CA GLN A 70 67.11 -14.22 -0.17
C GLN A 70 67.48 -12.99 0.67
N LYS A 71 68.77 -12.70 0.82
CA LYS A 71 69.28 -11.49 1.49
C LYS A 71 68.78 -10.22 0.79
N SER A 72 68.89 -10.18 -0.54
CA SER A 72 68.42 -9.05 -1.35
C SER A 72 66.90 -8.85 -1.21
N ARG A 73 66.13 -9.94 -1.19
CA ARG A 73 64.67 -9.89 -1.02
C ARG A 73 64.24 -9.36 0.36
N ARG A 74 64.93 -9.75 1.43
CA ARG A 74 64.67 -9.20 2.78
C ARG A 74 64.95 -7.69 2.84
N HIS A 75 65.97 -7.20 2.12
CA HIS A 75 66.23 -5.77 2.03
C HIS A 75 65.17 -4.99 1.24
N VAL A 76 64.56 -5.59 0.20
CA VAL A 76 63.43 -4.98 -0.54
C VAL A 76 62.20 -4.75 0.35
N GLN A 77 61.95 -5.63 1.34
CA GLN A 77 60.84 -5.45 2.28
C GLN A 77 61.07 -4.32 3.30
N ASN A 78 62.34 -3.97 3.56
CA ASN A 78 62.72 -3.01 4.61
C ASN A 78 63.06 -1.61 4.08
N THR A 79 63.28 -1.43 2.76
CA THR A 79 63.73 -0.14 2.19
C THR A 79 63.19 0.08 0.77
N HIS A 80 62.65 1.28 0.47
CA HIS A 80 62.10 1.62 -0.85
C HIS A 80 63.08 2.29 -1.83
N ASP A 81 64.28 2.69 -1.39
CA ASP A 81 65.06 3.71 -2.12
C ASP A 81 66.24 3.23 -2.99
N ASN A 82 66.61 1.94 -3.03
CA ASN A 82 67.79 1.45 -3.79
C ASN A 82 67.51 0.29 -4.77
N LYS A 83 66.61 0.51 -5.74
CA LYS A 83 66.21 -0.49 -6.76
C LYS A 83 67.35 -1.11 -7.61
N PRO A 84 68.36 -0.37 -8.11
CA PRO A 84 69.35 -0.96 -9.03
C PRO A 84 70.39 -1.86 -8.36
N GLN A 85 70.76 -1.61 -7.10
CA GLN A 85 71.69 -2.46 -6.35
C GLN A 85 71.06 -3.80 -5.98
N LEU A 86 69.75 -3.82 -5.67
CA LEU A 86 69.01 -5.01 -5.29
C LEU A 86 68.73 -5.94 -6.48
N LEU A 87 68.64 -5.42 -7.71
CA LEU A 87 68.52 -6.20 -8.96
C LEU A 87 69.83 -6.89 -9.39
N ARG A 88 70.99 -6.47 -8.85
CA ARG A 88 72.30 -6.97 -9.29
C ARG A 88 72.45 -8.48 -9.08
N SER A 89 71.88 -9.01 -8.00
CA SER A 89 71.89 -10.44 -7.67
C SER A 89 71.01 -11.28 -8.61
N ALA A 90 69.85 -10.77 -9.03
CA ALA A 90 69.00 -11.45 -10.01
C ALA A 90 69.56 -11.36 -11.44
N LYS A 91 70.14 -10.22 -11.83
CA LYS A 91 70.80 -10.06 -13.15
C LYS A 91 72.06 -10.91 -13.27
N SER A 92 72.86 -11.02 -12.19
CA SER A 92 74.04 -11.89 -12.18
C SER A 92 73.65 -13.36 -12.24
N PHE A 93 72.55 -13.76 -11.60
CA PHE A 93 72.00 -15.10 -11.70
C PHE A 93 71.44 -15.39 -13.10
N ALA A 94 70.71 -14.46 -13.72
CA ALA A 94 70.24 -14.59 -15.11
C ALA A 94 71.42 -14.73 -16.11
N PHE A 95 72.49 -13.97 -15.90
CA PHE A 95 73.72 -14.11 -16.69
C PHE A 95 74.39 -15.47 -16.48
N PHE A 96 74.45 -15.96 -15.24
CA PHE A 96 74.97 -17.29 -14.90
C PHE A 96 74.17 -18.42 -15.58
N LEU A 97 72.84 -18.30 -15.63
CA LEU A 97 71.97 -19.21 -16.40
C LEU A 97 72.27 -19.18 -17.90
N SER A 98 72.57 -18.00 -18.46
CA SER A 98 72.81 -17.84 -19.90
C SER A 98 74.18 -18.34 -20.39
N SER A 99 75.22 -18.24 -19.55
CA SER A 99 76.63 -18.33 -19.98
C SER A 99 77.43 -19.51 -19.41
N THR A 100 77.07 -20.05 -18.24
CA THR A 100 77.96 -20.95 -17.48
C THR A 100 77.31 -22.19 -16.91
N TYR A 101 75.98 -22.22 -16.72
CA TYR A 101 75.33 -23.36 -16.09
C TYR A 101 75.10 -24.51 -17.09
N GLN A 102 75.58 -25.71 -16.76
CA GLN A 102 75.26 -26.94 -17.49
C GLN A 102 74.17 -27.71 -16.72
N MET A 103 73.04 -27.95 -17.38
CA MET A 103 71.93 -28.77 -16.86
C MET A 103 72.38 -30.24 -16.83
N THR A 104 72.76 -30.75 -15.66
CA THR A 104 73.42 -32.07 -15.52
C THR A 104 72.53 -33.16 -14.89
N HIS A 105 71.43 -32.81 -14.21
CA HIS A 105 70.53 -33.78 -13.59
C HIS A 105 69.04 -33.39 -13.68
N ASP A 106 68.19 -34.40 -13.87
CA ASP A 106 66.76 -34.29 -13.64
C ASP A 106 66.49 -34.06 -12.14
N LYS A 107 65.80 -32.95 -11.82
CA LYS A 107 65.26 -32.61 -10.48
C LYS A 107 66.28 -32.20 -9.41
N ASP A 108 67.06 -31.13 -9.63
CA ASP A 108 67.76 -30.47 -8.53
C ASP A 108 66.80 -29.48 -7.79
N PRO A 109 66.32 -29.79 -6.56
CA PRO A 109 65.42 -28.90 -5.84
C PRO A 109 66.08 -27.58 -5.41
N LEU A 110 67.41 -27.55 -5.33
CA LEU A 110 68.16 -26.33 -5.04
C LEU A 110 68.09 -25.37 -6.24
N PHE A 111 68.23 -25.91 -7.46
CA PHE A 111 68.08 -25.17 -8.70
C PHE A 111 66.70 -24.53 -8.81
N ASP A 112 65.62 -25.30 -8.67
CA ASP A 112 64.24 -24.79 -8.72
C ASP A 112 64.02 -23.65 -7.71
N ARG A 113 64.54 -23.81 -6.48
CA ARG A 113 64.44 -22.78 -5.43
C ARG A 113 65.21 -21.51 -5.80
N THR A 114 66.39 -21.61 -6.40
CA THR A 114 67.18 -20.44 -6.82
C THR A 114 66.45 -19.65 -7.91
N VAL A 115 65.92 -20.35 -8.91
CA VAL A 115 65.14 -19.75 -10.02
C VAL A 115 63.87 -19.07 -9.49
N ILE A 116 63.10 -19.75 -8.65
CA ILE A 116 61.88 -19.18 -8.06
C ILE A 116 62.19 -17.92 -7.24
N GLN A 117 63.26 -17.91 -6.44
CA GLN A 117 63.63 -16.72 -5.67
C GLN A 117 64.09 -15.55 -6.54
N ALA A 118 64.79 -15.84 -7.64
CA ALA A 118 65.16 -14.82 -8.61
C ALA A 118 63.94 -14.22 -9.32
N ILE A 119 62.97 -15.05 -9.74
CA ILE A 119 61.69 -14.60 -10.33
C ILE A 119 60.93 -13.70 -9.33
N ARG A 120 60.81 -14.13 -8.06
CA ARG A 120 60.12 -13.35 -7.02
C ARG A 120 60.81 -12.01 -6.73
N LEU A 121 62.14 -11.97 -6.75
CA LEU A 121 62.89 -10.73 -6.59
C LEU A 121 62.67 -9.79 -7.76
N ALA A 122 62.72 -10.29 -9.00
CA ALA A 122 62.42 -9.52 -10.20
C ALA A 122 60.97 -8.97 -10.19
N ALA A 123 60.01 -9.78 -9.75
CA ALA A 123 58.61 -9.38 -9.60
C ALA A 123 58.43 -8.26 -8.56
N SER A 124 59.07 -8.38 -7.39
CA SER A 124 59.01 -7.36 -6.32
C SER A 124 59.58 -5.99 -6.75
N LEU A 125 60.43 -5.98 -7.77
CA LEU A 125 61.06 -4.79 -8.33
C LEU A 125 60.41 -4.33 -9.65
N ASN A 126 59.28 -4.96 -10.04
CA ASN A 126 58.50 -4.67 -11.25
C ASN A 126 59.29 -4.80 -12.57
N ASP A 127 60.28 -5.69 -12.64
CA ASP A 127 61.07 -5.96 -13.86
C ASP A 127 60.61 -7.24 -14.56
N TYR A 128 59.53 -7.12 -15.34
CA TYR A 128 58.95 -8.24 -16.08
C TYR A 128 59.84 -8.72 -17.24
N ARG A 129 60.76 -7.89 -17.75
CA ARG A 129 61.64 -8.26 -18.87
C ARG A 129 62.65 -9.30 -18.43
N LEU A 130 63.19 -9.13 -17.22
CA LEU A 130 64.10 -10.10 -16.62
C LEU A 130 63.41 -11.45 -16.41
N ILE A 131 62.14 -11.46 -15.98
CA ILE A 131 61.35 -12.68 -15.81
C ILE A 131 61.17 -13.42 -17.14
N LEU A 132 60.74 -12.71 -18.20
CA LEU A 132 60.57 -13.29 -19.54
C LEU A 132 61.88 -13.85 -20.10
N GLN A 133 62.97 -13.10 -19.95
CA GLN A 133 64.29 -13.51 -20.43
C GLN A 133 64.78 -14.77 -19.72
N MET A 134 64.62 -14.84 -18.39
CA MET A 134 65.03 -16.00 -17.60
C MET A 134 64.25 -17.26 -17.97
N ILE A 135 62.94 -17.16 -18.20
CA ILE A 135 62.11 -18.33 -18.51
C ILE A 135 62.39 -18.84 -19.92
N GLN A 136 62.46 -17.95 -20.92
CA GLN A 136 62.74 -18.35 -22.30
C GLN A 136 64.10 -19.05 -22.40
N GLN A 137 65.14 -18.46 -21.79
CA GLN A 137 66.48 -19.05 -21.77
C GLN A 137 66.51 -20.42 -21.05
N LEU A 138 65.70 -20.58 -20.01
CA LEU A 138 65.63 -21.81 -19.23
C LEU A 138 64.90 -22.92 -20.00
N VAL A 139 63.84 -22.59 -20.76
CA VAL A 139 63.13 -23.55 -21.62
C VAL A 139 64.00 -23.97 -22.81
N ASP A 140 64.63 -23.02 -23.52
CA ASP A 140 65.48 -23.32 -24.68
C ASP A 140 66.63 -24.27 -24.28
N ARG A 141 67.28 -23.99 -23.13
CA ARG A 141 68.37 -24.83 -22.60
C ARG A 141 67.91 -26.20 -22.11
N ALA A 142 66.71 -26.27 -21.51
CA ALA A 142 66.15 -27.55 -21.08
C ALA A 142 65.84 -28.45 -22.28
N GLN A 143 65.35 -27.88 -23.39
CA GLN A 143 65.13 -28.59 -24.64
C GLN A 143 66.45 -29.05 -25.29
N ASP A 144 67.46 -28.16 -25.37
CA ASP A 144 68.78 -28.49 -25.92
C ASP A 144 69.49 -29.60 -25.12
N ALA A 145 69.30 -29.63 -23.80
CA ALA A 145 69.92 -30.60 -22.89
C ALA A 145 69.08 -31.87 -22.66
N GLY A 146 67.81 -31.88 -23.08
CA GLY A 146 66.87 -32.98 -22.81
C GLY A 146 66.49 -33.17 -21.33
N VAL A 147 66.60 -32.12 -20.51
CA VAL A 147 66.38 -32.17 -19.04
C VAL A 147 64.98 -31.68 -18.70
N SER A 148 64.37 -32.31 -17.69
CA SER A 148 63.02 -31.95 -17.22
C SER A 148 63.01 -30.79 -16.21
N LEU A 149 62.03 -29.90 -16.36
CA LEU A 149 61.77 -28.75 -15.50
C LEU A 149 60.53 -28.97 -14.64
N HIS A 150 60.56 -28.45 -13.41
CA HIS A 150 59.42 -28.50 -12.51
C HIS A 150 58.38 -27.40 -12.86
N PRO A 151 57.09 -27.74 -13.07
CA PRO A 151 56.05 -26.79 -13.52
C PRO A 151 55.81 -25.62 -12.54
N ARG A 152 56.13 -25.78 -11.26
CA ARG A 152 56.15 -24.68 -10.26
C ARG A 152 56.92 -23.43 -10.69
N ILE A 153 57.98 -23.56 -11.51
CA ILE A 153 58.70 -22.40 -12.06
C ILE A 153 57.78 -21.58 -12.97
N LEU A 154 56.98 -22.26 -13.81
CA LEU A 154 55.96 -21.65 -14.66
C LEU A 154 54.86 -20.96 -13.83
N GLY A 155 54.35 -21.62 -12.78
CA GLY A 155 53.33 -21.02 -11.89
C GLY A 155 53.82 -19.76 -11.16
N GLU A 156 55.06 -19.78 -10.65
CA GLU A 156 55.68 -18.61 -10.00
C GLU A 156 56.05 -17.51 -11.00
N ALA A 157 56.42 -17.86 -12.23
CA ALA A 157 56.61 -16.92 -13.32
C ALA A 157 55.31 -16.16 -13.67
N VAL A 158 54.20 -16.88 -13.81
CA VAL A 158 52.89 -16.28 -14.06
C VAL A 158 52.51 -15.35 -12.91
N ARG A 159 52.66 -15.76 -11.65
CA ARG A 159 52.45 -14.89 -10.47
C ARG A 159 53.39 -13.68 -10.43
N GLY A 160 54.65 -13.87 -10.84
CA GLY A 160 55.62 -12.79 -10.91
C GLY A 160 55.26 -11.75 -11.98
N LEU A 161 54.76 -12.20 -13.13
CA LEU A 161 54.27 -11.33 -14.19
C LEU A 161 52.97 -10.61 -13.82
N THR A 162 52.05 -11.26 -13.10
CA THR A 162 50.82 -10.61 -12.64
C THR A 162 51.06 -9.50 -11.64
N ALA A 163 51.99 -9.71 -10.71
CA ALA A 163 52.43 -8.69 -9.74
C ALA A 163 53.16 -7.49 -10.42
N SER A 164 53.64 -7.68 -11.64
CA SER A 164 54.32 -6.65 -12.43
C SER A 164 53.37 -5.89 -13.38
N SER A 165 53.89 -4.88 -14.05
CA SER A 165 53.22 -4.11 -15.12
C SER A 165 53.12 -4.85 -16.47
N ALA A 166 53.31 -6.17 -16.51
CA ALA A 166 53.21 -6.97 -17.73
C ALA A 166 51.78 -6.98 -18.32
N SER A 167 51.68 -7.01 -19.65
CA SER A 167 50.41 -7.13 -20.38
C SER A 167 49.92 -8.58 -20.44
N VAL A 168 48.61 -8.78 -20.65
CA VAL A 168 47.98 -10.11 -20.76
C VAL A 168 48.64 -10.96 -21.86
N ALA A 169 49.06 -10.34 -22.97
CA ALA A 169 49.79 -11.03 -24.04
C ALA A 169 51.11 -11.65 -23.55
N LYS A 170 51.87 -10.95 -22.70
CA LYS A 170 53.14 -11.45 -22.13
C LYS A 170 52.93 -12.59 -21.13
N ILE A 171 51.79 -12.58 -20.43
CA ILE A 171 51.41 -13.69 -19.54
C ILE A 171 51.06 -14.91 -20.41
N ARG A 172 50.29 -14.71 -21.49
CA ARG A 172 49.94 -15.78 -22.44
C ARG A 172 51.17 -16.35 -23.15
N THR A 173 52.18 -15.55 -23.51
CA THR A 173 53.41 -16.08 -24.11
C THR A 173 54.13 -17.03 -23.17
N VAL A 174 54.21 -16.71 -21.88
CA VAL A 174 54.79 -17.63 -20.89
C VAL A 174 53.92 -18.86 -20.70
N TRP A 175 52.60 -18.72 -20.71
CA TRP A 175 51.69 -19.86 -20.61
C TRP A 175 51.78 -20.79 -21.82
N ASN A 176 51.98 -20.27 -23.04
CA ASN A 176 52.15 -21.09 -24.23
C ASN A 176 53.41 -21.98 -24.16
N LEU A 177 54.44 -21.56 -23.40
CA LEU A 177 55.60 -22.39 -23.11
C LEU A 177 55.24 -23.61 -22.27
N SER A 178 54.08 -23.67 -21.63
CA SER A 178 53.62 -24.87 -20.92
C SER A 178 53.33 -26.06 -21.85
N GLN A 179 53.13 -25.82 -23.15
CA GLN A 179 52.90 -26.85 -24.16
C GLN A 179 54.18 -27.56 -24.61
N SER A 180 55.37 -27.11 -24.16
CA SER A 180 56.63 -27.77 -24.49
C SER A 180 56.89 -29.01 -23.63
N ASP A 181 57.46 -30.06 -24.23
CA ASP A 181 57.71 -31.37 -23.61
C ASP A 181 58.69 -31.37 -22.41
N CYS A 182 59.31 -30.23 -22.09
CA CYS A 182 60.29 -30.11 -21.01
C CYS A 182 59.68 -30.08 -19.59
N TRP A 183 58.38 -29.85 -19.43
CA TRP A 183 57.74 -29.78 -18.09
C TRP A 183 57.29 -31.17 -17.60
N LYS A 184 57.89 -31.66 -16.50
CA LYS A 184 57.51 -32.95 -15.89
C LYS A 184 57.41 -32.83 -14.37
N PRO A 185 56.26 -33.19 -13.74
CA PRO A 185 55.00 -33.61 -14.36
C PRO A 185 54.36 -32.51 -15.23
N SER A 186 53.35 -32.88 -16.04
CA SER A 186 52.56 -31.91 -16.80
C SER A 186 51.94 -30.86 -15.88
N VAL A 187 51.52 -29.73 -16.45
CA VAL A 187 50.89 -28.61 -15.74
C VAL A 187 49.83 -29.13 -14.76
N GLY A 188 49.96 -28.78 -13.48
CA GLY A 188 49.07 -29.22 -12.43
C GLY A 188 48.10 -28.13 -11.97
N PRO A 189 47.27 -28.44 -10.95
CA PRO A 189 46.27 -27.51 -10.43
C PRO A 189 46.84 -26.20 -9.87
N LEU A 190 48.05 -26.23 -9.31
CA LEU A 190 48.68 -25.02 -8.75
C LEU A 190 49.05 -24.01 -9.83
N GLU A 191 49.52 -24.48 -10.98
CA GLU A 191 49.86 -23.64 -12.12
C GLU A 191 48.61 -23.10 -12.82
N VAL A 192 47.57 -23.94 -12.98
CA VAL A 192 46.25 -23.51 -13.47
C VAL A 192 45.65 -22.45 -12.56
N ASN A 193 45.72 -22.62 -11.23
CA ASN A 193 45.25 -21.64 -10.26
C ASN A 193 45.98 -20.29 -10.37
N ALA A 194 47.30 -20.32 -10.55
CA ALA A 194 48.08 -19.10 -10.79
C ALA A 194 47.67 -18.37 -12.08
N MET A 195 47.33 -19.12 -13.12
CA MET A 195 46.88 -18.58 -14.40
C MET A 195 45.43 -18.06 -14.35
N LEU A 196 44.52 -18.75 -13.66
CA LEU A 196 43.17 -18.28 -13.41
C LEU A 196 43.17 -16.97 -12.61
N GLU A 197 43.94 -16.92 -11.52
CA GLU A 197 44.13 -15.70 -10.72
C GLU A 197 44.69 -14.55 -11.56
N ALA A 198 45.66 -14.84 -12.44
CA ALA A 198 46.22 -13.88 -13.38
C ALA A 198 45.17 -13.25 -14.30
N MET A 199 44.30 -14.06 -14.90
CA MET A 199 43.29 -13.61 -15.84
C MET A 199 42.15 -12.85 -15.15
N CYS A 200 41.74 -13.31 -13.97
CA CYS A 200 40.73 -12.63 -13.15
C CYS A 200 41.19 -11.23 -12.71
N LEU A 201 42.42 -11.08 -12.20
CA LEU A 201 42.98 -9.78 -11.79
C LEU A 201 43.11 -8.78 -12.95
N ARG A 202 43.25 -9.28 -14.19
CA ARG A 202 43.31 -8.46 -15.40
C ARG A 202 41.94 -8.19 -16.03
N GLY A 203 40.86 -8.64 -15.40
CA GLY A 203 39.48 -8.43 -15.86
C GLY A 203 39.10 -9.23 -17.11
N LYS A 204 39.86 -10.27 -17.49
CA LYS A 204 39.60 -11.11 -18.68
C LYS A 204 38.88 -12.39 -18.30
N ILE A 205 37.65 -12.25 -17.80
CA ILE A 205 36.89 -13.37 -17.21
C ILE A 205 36.47 -14.45 -18.21
N LYS A 206 36.12 -14.08 -19.46
CA LYS A 206 35.73 -15.06 -20.51
C LYS A 206 36.87 -16.02 -20.85
N VAL A 207 38.09 -15.49 -20.99
CA VAL A 207 39.30 -16.30 -21.23
C VAL A 207 39.61 -17.21 -20.04
N ALA A 208 39.31 -16.76 -18.81
CA ALA A 208 39.46 -17.60 -17.63
C ALA A 208 38.44 -18.75 -17.58
N LEU A 209 37.21 -18.53 -18.07
CA LEU A 209 36.20 -19.58 -18.19
C LEU A 209 36.62 -20.64 -19.21
N ASP A 210 37.08 -20.22 -20.39
CA ASP A 210 37.57 -21.13 -21.43
C ASP A 210 38.73 -22.00 -20.90
N LEU A 211 39.70 -21.35 -20.22
CA LEU A 211 40.84 -22.04 -19.62
C LEU A 211 40.43 -23.00 -18.50
N TYR A 212 39.40 -22.66 -17.71
CA TYR A 212 38.87 -23.57 -16.70
C TYR A 212 38.21 -24.79 -17.33
N HIS A 213 37.42 -24.62 -18.39
CA HIS A 213 36.79 -25.75 -19.09
C HIS A 213 37.83 -26.69 -19.70
N GLU A 214 38.87 -26.14 -20.34
CA GLU A 214 39.99 -26.93 -20.87
C GLU A 214 40.73 -27.69 -19.76
N ALA A 215 41.02 -27.02 -18.64
CA ALA A 215 41.70 -27.64 -17.49
C ALA A 215 40.82 -28.68 -16.77
N PHE A 216 39.50 -28.46 -16.71
CA PHE A 216 38.53 -29.36 -16.10
C PHE A 216 38.42 -30.66 -16.91
N LEU A 217 38.35 -30.57 -18.24
CA LEU A 217 38.40 -31.74 -19.13
C LEU A 217 39.73 -32.52 -19.01
N GLY A 218 40.82 -31.81 -18.72
CA GLY A 218 42.15 -32.39 -18.50
C GLY A 218 42.42 -32.92 -17.09
N ASN A 219 41.46 -32.89 -16.15
CA ASN A 219 41.65 -33.21 -14.72
C ASN A 219 42.81 -32.42 -14.05
N HIS A 220 43.06 -31.20 -14.51
CA HIS A 220 44.10 -30.31 -13.98
C HIS A 220 43.54 -29.27 -12.99
N THR A 221 42.29 -29.44 -12.52
CA THR A 221 41.64 -28.52 -11.57
C THR A 221 41.59 -29.09 -10.16
N ASP A 222 41.66 -28.21 -9.15
CA ASP A 222 41.44 -28.56 -7.75
C ASP A 222 40.22 -27.83 -7.16
N VAL A 223 39.96 -28.10 -5.88
CA VAL A 223 38.89 -27.49 -5.08
C VAL A 223 38.97 -25.95 -5.08
N TYR A 224 40.18 -25.40 -5.25
CA TYR A 224 40.41 -23.95 -5.22
C TYR A 224 40.28 -23.30 -6.59
N SER A 225 40.48 -24.03 -7.70
CA SER A 225 40.31 -23.53 -9.07
C SER A 225 38.94 -22.90 -9.28
N LEU A 226 37.89 -23.56 -8.80
CA LEU A 226 36.50 -23.10 -8.91
C LEU A 226 36.22 -21.88 -8.02
N SER A 227 36.78 -21.82 -6.81
CA SER A 227 36.63 -20.64 -5.93
C SER A 227 37.36 -19.40 -6.45
N ILE A 228 38.54 -19.56 -7.07
CA ILE A 228 39.28 -18.47 -7.74
C ILE A 228 38.47 -17.92 -8.92
N LEU A 229 37.87 -18.81 -9.71
CA LEU A 229 37.03 -18.44 -10.84
C LEU A 229 35.76 -17.69 -10.38
N PHE A 230 35.09 -18.18 -9.33
CA PHE A 230 33.92 -17.52 -8.76
C PHE A 230 34.24 -16.14 -8.19
N LYS A 231 35.36 -15.98 -7.49
CA LYS A 231 35.84 -14.67 -7.04
C LYS A 231 36.13 -13.73 -8.22
N GLY A 232 36.70 -14.26 -9.30
CA GLY A 232 36.87 -13.56 -10.57
C GLY A 232 35.55 -13.09 -11.17
N LEU A 233 34.54 -13.97 -11.23
CA LEU A 233 33.20 -13.64 -11.70
C LEU A 233 32.55 -12.56 -10.84
N ALA A 234 32.65 -12.64 -9.51
CA ALA A 234 32.14 -11.62 -8.59
C ALA A 234 32.77 -10.25 -8.88
N SER A 235 34.09 -10.19 -9.03
CA SER A 235 34.81 -8.94 -9.32
C SER A 235 34.50 -8.35 -10.71
N SER A 236 34.02 -9.18 -11.64
CA SER A 236 33.66 -8.75 -13.00
C SER A 236 32.29 -8.06 -13.09
N ILE A 237 31.48 -8.13 -12.03
CA ILE A 237 30.16 -7.47 -11.97
C ILE A 237 30.38 -5.97 -11.77
N GLN A 238 30.21 -5.21 -12.86
CA GLN A 238 30.42 -3.76 -12.90
C GLN A 238 29.25 -2.98 -12.32
N ASP A 239 29.55 -1.89 -11.61
CA ASP A 239 28.58 -0.89 -11.17
C ASP A 239 28.16 -0.01 -12.38
N LYS A 240 27.18 -0.51 -13.16
CA LYS A 240 26.42 0.15 -14.23
C LYS A 240 27.11 1.31 -14.99
N SER A 241 27.65 1.01 -16.18
CA SER A 241 27.72 2.00 -17.28
C SER A 241 27.61 1.45 -18.71
N HIS A 242 27.42 0.14 -18.93
CA HIS A 242 27.09 -0.37 -20.26
C HIS A 242 26.05 -1.49 -20.16
N ALA A 243 24.78 -1.13 -20.34
CA ALA A 243 23.78 -2.04 -20.87
C ALA A 243 24.00 -2.12 -22.39
N GLU A 244 25.06 -2.80 -22.81
CA GLU A 244 25.25 -3.12 -24.21
C GLU A 244 24.57 -4.46 -24.50
N THR A 245 23.45 -4.36 -25.22
CA THR A 245 22.87 -5.36 -26.12
C THR A 245 22.61 -6.74 -25.51
N GLU A 246 21.40 -6.87 -24.94
CA GLU A 246 20.75 -8.12 -24.52
C GLU A 246 20.35 -9.07 -25.68
N GLU A 247 20.85 -8.88 -26.91
CA GLU A 247 20.29 -9.58 -28.09
C GLU A 247 21.05 -10.85 -28.56
N SER A 248 22.08 -11.32 -27.86
CA SER A 248 22.89 -12.45 -28.36
C SER A 248 23.14 -13.58 -27.37
N LEU A 249 22.29 -13.75 -26.36
CA LEU A 249 22.46 -14.84 -25.39
C LEU A 249 21.29 -15.81 -25.31
N GLU A 250 20.13 -15.56 -25.94
CA GLU A 250 19.02 -16.53 -25.98
C GLU A 250 19.33 -17.77 -26.86
N SER A 251 20.28 -17.70 -27.79
CA SER A 251 20.49 -18.76 -28.79
C SER A 251 21.35 -19.94 -28.34
N PHE A 252 21.83 -19.99 -27.09
CA PHE A 252 22.63 -21.12 -26.57
C PHE A 252 21.93 -21.93 -25.47
N TRP A 253 20.75 -21.50 -25.00
CA TRP A 253 20.10 -22.05 -23.79
C TRP A 253 19.21 -23.28 -23.97
N ILE A 254 19.15 -23.90 -25.15
CA ILE A 254 18.09 -24.91 -25.39
C ILE A 254 18.51 -26.37 -25.19
N ASN A 255 19.80 -26.72 -25.08
CA ASN A 255 20.18 -28.15 -25.08
C ASN A 255 21.02 -28.59 -23.89
N THR A 256 20.42 -28.66 -22.69
CA THR A 256 20.73 -29.71 -21.70
C THR A 256 19.47 -30.02 -20.90
N ASN A 257 18.68 -30.98 -21.38
CA ASN A 257 17.61 -31.61 -20.61
C ASN A 257 18.22 -32.54 -19.55
N THR A 258 18.47 -32.02 -18.35
CA THR A 258 18.65 -32.84 -17.14
C THR A 258 17.69 -32.32 -16.07
N THR A 259 16.63 -33.08 -15.84
CA THR A 259 15.44 -32.77 -15.03
C THR A 259 15.67 -32.78 -13.51
N THR A 260 16.86 -32.37 -13.04
CA THR A 260 17.18 -32.22 -11.61
C THR A 260 18.03 -30.98 -11.31
N SER A 261 17.86 -29.91 -12.09
CA SER A 261 18.75 -28.73 -12.09
C SER A 261 18.30 -27.59 -11.17
N LEU A 262 19.28 -26.82 -10.66
CA LEU A 262 19.14 -25.54 -9.94
C LEU A 262 18.50 -24.42 -10.79
N MET A 263 17.88 -24.74 -11.94
CA MET A 263 17.18 -23.82 -12.86
C MET A 263 16.22 -22.79 -12.22
N PRO A 264 15.49 -23.07 -11.13
CA PRO A 264 14.65 -22.06 -10.47
C PRO A 264 15.43 -20.87 -9.89
N LEU A 265 16.75 -21.01 -9.70
CA LEU A 265 17.64 -19.99 -9.13
C LEU A 265 18.24 -19.04 -10.18
N GLY A 266 17.79 -19.10 -11.44
CA GLY A 266 18.27 -18.22 -12.51
C GLY A 266 18.06 -16.72 -12.22
N SER A 267 18.94 -15.88 -12.79
CA SER A 267 18.88 -14.42 -12.71
C SER A 267 19.17 -13.74 -14.05
N VAL A 268 18.85 -12.46 -14.16
CA VAL A 268 19.33 -11.54 -15.21
C VAL A 268 20.86 -11.42 -15.22
N CYS A 269 21.53 -11.67 -14.08
CA CYS A 269 22.99 -11.71 -14.02
C CYS A 269 23.52 -13.00 -14.68
N TRP A 270 24.10 -12.89 -15.88
CA TRP A 270 24.65 -14.05 -16.58
C TRP A 270 25.82 -14.69 -15.81
N GLN A 271 26.63 -13.90 -15.09
CA GLN A 271 27.73 -14.41 -14.27
C GLN A 271 27.24 -15.34 -13.16
N TRP A 272 26.06 -15.04 -12.59
CA TRP A 272 25.42 -15.89 -11.59
C TRP A 272 24.93 -17.20 -12.20
N ASN A 273 24.27 -17.15 -13.36
CA ASN A 273 23.77 -18.37 -14.03
C ASN A 273 24.93 -19.28 -14.43
N GLN A 274 26.01 -18.71 -14.96
CA GLN A 274 27.21 -19.47 -15.32
C GLN A 274 27.88 -20.09 -14.09
N ALA A 275 27.96 -19.36 -12.97
CA ALA A 275 28.49 -19.90 -11.72
C ALA A 275 27.64 -21.08 -11.20
N LEU A 276 26.31 -21.00 -11.29
CA LEU A 276 25.41 -22.10 -10.91
C LEU A 276 25.58 -23.33 -11.80
N LEU A 277 25.71 -23.15 -13.12
CA LEU A 277 25.95 -24.25 -14.06
C LEU A 277 27.29 -24.94 -13.77
N LEU A 278 28.35 -24.17 -13.55
CA LEU A 278 29.66 -24.70 -13.17
C LEU A 278 29.58 -25.47 -11.84
N PHE A 279 28.86 -24.93 -10.86
CA PHE A 279 28.63 -25.59 -9.59
C PHE A 279 27.89 -26.93 -9.78
N GLU A 280 26.80 -26.95 -10.54
CA GLU A 280 26.03 -28.18 -10.83
C GLU A 280 26.86 -29.23 -11.58
N SER A 281 27.62 -28.81 -12.60
CA SER A 281 28.50 -29.71 -13.36
C SER A 281 29.55 -30.37 -12.46
N SER A 282 30.09 -29.63 -11.48
CA SER A 282 31.08 -30.12 -10.52
C SER A 282 30.50 -31.11 -9.50
N LEU A 283 29.18 -31.15 -9.33
CA LEU A 283 28.44 -32.05 -8.44
C LEU A 283 28.02 -33.36 -9.12
N SER A 284 27.89 -33.37 -10.44
CA SER A 284 27.45 -34.52 -11.24
C SER A 284 28.53 -35.60 -11.44
N TYR A 285 29.81 -35.23 -11.29
CA TYR A 285 30.93 -36.14 -11.47
C TYR A 285 31.18 -36.95 -10.18
N GLU A 286 31.50 -38.24 -10.30
CA GLU A 286 31.49 -39.25 -9.22
C GLU A 286 32.37 -38.97 -7.99
N GLU A 287 33.16 -37.89 -7.98
CA GLU A 287 33.93 -37.45 -6.83
C GLU A 287 33.38 -36.13 -6.28
N ARG A 288 32.67 -36.18 -5.14
CA ARG A 288 32.26 -35.02 -4.31
C ARG A 288 33.43 -34.13 -3.83
N LYS A 289 34.64 -34.29 -4.37
CA LYS A 289 35.89 -33.66 -3.91
C LYS A 289 35.97 -32.17 -4.26
N LEU A 290 35.30 -31.69 -5.31
CA LEU A 290 35.45 -30.31 -5.81
C LEU A 290 34.59 -29.27 -5.08
N VAL A 291 33.50 -29.67 -4.42
CA VAL A 291 32.62 -28.75 -3.69
C VAL A 291 33.05 -28.69 -2.23
N SER A 292 33.51 -27.50 -1.82
CA SER A 292 33.92 -27.20 -0.45
C SER A 292 33.26 -25.92 0.07
N ASN A 293 33.27 -25.69 1.37
CA ASN A 293 32.71 -24.46 1.97
C ASN A 293 33.28 -23.16 1.34
N PRO A 294 34.59 -23.06 1.02
CA PRO A 294 35.12 -21.93 0.23
C PRO A 294 34.41 -21.71 -1.11
N THR A 295 34.10 -22.77 -1.86
CA THR A 295 33.39 -22.65 -3.14
C THR A 295 31.97 -22.10 -2.96
N ILE A 296 31.26 -22.57 -1.94
CA ILE A 296 29.90 -22.10 -1.59
C ILE A 296 29.95 -20.64 -1.11
N ALA A 297 30.92 -20.28 -0.27
CA ALA A 297 31.10 -18.91 0.20
C ALA A 297 31.38 -17.94 -0.96
N THR A 298 32.24 -18.31 -1.93
CA THR A 298 32.48 -17.49 -3.13
C THR A 298 31.29 -17.43 -4.07
N LEU A 299 30.49 -18.50 -4.17
CA LEU A 299 29.22 -18.48 -4.91
C LEU A 299 28.25 -17.47 -4.27
N LEU A 300 28.10 -17.52 -2.95
CA LEU A 300 27.30 -16.55 -2.20
C LEU A 300 27.85 -15.12 -2.36
N GLU A 301 29.17 -14.91 -2.46
CA GLU A 301 29.76 -13.60 -2.75
C GLU A 301 29.28 -13.04 -4.12
N ILE A 302 29.17 -13.90 -5.15
CA ILE A 302 28.58 -13.53 -6.45
C ILE A 302 27.12 -13.09 -6.26
N ASN A 303 26.32 -13.84 -5.50
CA ASN A 303 24.92 -13.49 -5.19
C ASN A 303 24.83 -12.11 -4.54
N GLN A 304 25.67 -11.85 -3.52
CA GLN A 304 25.72 -10.58 -2.82
C GLN A 304 26.06 -9.42 -3.78
N ARG A 305 27.06 -9.59 -4.63
CA ARG A 305 27.48 -8.57 -5.60
C ARG A 305 26.43 -8.35 -6.69
N ALA A 306 25.81 -9.42 -7.19
CA ALA A 306 24.70 -9.34 -8.13
C ALA A 306 23.51 -8.59 -7.52
N ASN A 307 23.19 -8.83 -6.25
CA ASN A 307 22.13 -8.10 -5.55
C ASN A 307 22.47 -6.60 -5.33
N GLN A 308 23.75 -6.25 -5.12
CA GLN A 308 24.18 -4.84 -5.05
C GLN A 308 23.97 -4.10 -6.37
N VAL A 309 24.26 -4.74 -7.51
CA VAL A 309 24.23 -4.10 -8.84
C VAL A 309 22.83 -4.12 -9.47
N TYR A 310 22.17 -5.29 -9.46
CA TYR A 310 20.86 -5.50 -10.09
C TYR A 310 19.68 -5.28 -9.13
N GLY A 311 19.92 -5.19 -7.82
CA GLY A 311 18.89 -4.91 -6.82
C GLY A 311 17.78 -5.96 -6.80
N ARG A 312 16.53 -5.49 -6.69
CA ARG A 312 15.34 -6.36 -6.60
C ARG A 312 15.11 -7.28 -7.81
N VAL A 313 15.75 -7.01 -8.96
CA VAL A 313 15.62 -7.85 -10.17
C VAL A 313 16.36 -9.19 -9.99
N HIS A 314 17.47 -9.19 -9.24
CA HIS A 314 18.21 -10.42 -8.95
C HIS A 314 17.54 -11.24 -7.85
N ASP A 315 16.82 -10.63 -6.91
CA ASP A 315 16.23 -11.27 -5.74
C ASP A 315 17.19 -12.24 -5.03
N GLY A 316 18.30 -11.70 -4.53
CA GLY A 316 19.34 -12.51 -3.91
C GLY A 316 18.93 -13.18 -2.60
N ALA A 317 17.87 -12.69 -1.93
CA ALA A 317 17.39 -13.25 -0.67
C ALA A 317 16.72 -14.61 -0.90
N ALA A 318 15.74 -14.67 -1.81
CA ALA A 318 15.06 -15.90 -2.16
C ALA A 318 16.04 -16.95 -2.71
N LYS A 319 17.03 -16.51 -3.50
CA LYS A 319 18.07 -17.38 -4.04
C LYS A 319 18.98 -17.97 -2.97
N SER A 320 19.36 -17.18 -1.98
CA SER A 320 20.16 -17.65 -0.84
C SER A 320 19.37 -18.67 0.00
N ALA A 321 18.07 -18.43 0.23
CA ALA A 321 17.21 -19.36 0.96
C ALA A 321 17.03 -20.71 0.24
N LEU A 322 16.74 -20.67 -1.07
CA LEU A 322 16.60 -21.88 -1.89
C LEU A 322 17.91 -22.65 -2.02
N LEU A 323 19.05 -21.95 -2.11
CA LEU A 323 20.37 -22.58 -2.11
C LEU A 323 20.64 -23.30 -0.78
N PHE A 324 20.23 -22.73 0.36
CA PHE A 324 20.35 -23.37 1.66
C PHE A 324 19.51 -24.65 1.76
N GLU A 325 18.23 -24.60 1.39
CA GLU A 325 17.35 -25.79 1.36
C GLU A 325 17.92 -26.89 0.45
N TRP A 326 18.46 -26.50 -0.70
CA TRP A 326 19.08 -27.42 -1.64
C TRP A 326 20.35 -28.07 -1.06
N LEU A 327 21.24 -27.30 -0.41
CA LEU A 327 22.45 -27.80 0.23
C LEU A 327 22.13 -28.80 1.36
N GLN A 328 21.07 -28.52 2.13
CA GLN A 328 20.56 -29.44 3.15
C GLN A 328 20.02 -30.74 2.54
N SER A 329 19.22 -30.66 1.46
CA SER A 329 18.66 -31.83 0.79
C SER A 329 19.73 -32.79 0.23
N ARG A 330 20.91 -32.25 -0.09
CA ARG A 330 22.05 -33.00 -0.64
C ARG A 330 23.03 -33.51 0.43
N GLY A 331 22.81 -33.16 1.70
CA GLY A 331 23.65 -33.63 2.80
C GLY A 331 25.05 -32.99 2.84
N ILE A 332 25.23 -31.77 2.34
CA ILE A 332 26.53 -31.07 2.34
C ILE A 332 26.71 -30.34 3.68
N PRO A 333 27.79 -30.62 4.45
CA PRO A 333 28.00 -29.99 5.76
C PRO A 333 28.43 -28.53 5.61
N LEU A 334 27.64 -27.59 6.13
CA LEU A 334 27.94 -26.16 6.06
C LEU A 334 28.72 -25.72 7.30
N ASP A 335 29.66 -24.78 7.13
CA ASP A 335 30.35 -24.17 8.27
C ASP A 335 29.64 -22.90 8.77
N VAL A 336 30.06 -22.43 9.94
CA VAL A 336 29.52 -21.23 10.59
C VAL A 336 29.65 -19.99 9.70
N ILE A 337 30.73 -19.92 8.90
CA ILE A 337 30.99 -18.79 7.99
C ILE A 337 29.95 -18.77 6.88
N THR A 338 29.71 -19.91 6.24
CA THR A 338 28.72 -20.06 5.16
C THR A 338 27.32 -19.76 5.67
N CYS A 339 26.93 -20.27 6.84
CA CYS A 339 25.64 -19.92 7.47
C CYS A 339 25.52 -18.42 7.78
N THR A 340 26.59 -17.78 8.27
CA THR A 340 26.59 -16.33 8.54
C THR A 340 26.43 -15.52 7.25
N VAL A 341 27.09 -15.93 6.16
CA VAL A 341 26.95 -15.28 4.84
C VAL A 341 25.54 -15.46 4.30
N ILE A 342 24.95 -16.65 4.37
CA ILE A 342 23.55 -16.92 3.99
C ILE A 342 22.61 -15.99 4.76
N LEU A 343 22.72 -15.95 6.10
CA LEU A 343 21.92 -15.08 6.97
C LEU A 343 22.06 -13.60 6.61
N SER A 344 23.27 -13.13 6.28
CA SER A 344 23.49 -11.73 5.88
C SER A 344 22.75 -11.35 4.58
N GLN A 345 22.58 -12.31 3.67
CA GLN A 345 21.92 -12.13 2.37
C GLN A 345 20.40 -12.22 2.45
N LEU A 346 19.86 -12.94 3.44
CA LEU A 346 18.43 -12.94 3.74
C LEU A 346 18.02 -11.52 4.13
N GLN A 347 17.27 -10.83 3.25
CA GLN A 347 16.90 -9.43 3.47
C GLN A 347 15.78 -9.29 4.52
N ASN A 348 14.55 -9.60 4.11
CA ASN A 348 13.35 -9.53 4.95
C ASN A 348 12.81 -10.92 5.32
N GLU A 349 13.49 -11.99 4.90
CA GLU A 349 13.08 -13.37 5.15
C GLU A 349 13.50 -13.83 6.55
N TRP A 350 12.91 -13.22 7.57
CA TRP A 350 13.22 -13.52 8.97
C TRP A 350 12.81 -14.94 9.38
N LYS A 351 11.80 -15.54 8.72
CA LYS A 351 11.33 -16.89 9.01
C LYS A 351 12.36 -17.96 8.66
N THR A 352 12.99 -17.84 7.49
CA THR A 352 14.06 -18.74 7.06
C THR A 352 15.29 -18.54 7.93
N ALA A 353 15.62 -17.30 8.30
CA ALA A 353 16.70 -17.01 9.24
C ALA A 353 16.49 -17.67 10.63
N LEU A 354 15.28 -17.57 11.21
CA LEU A 354 14.96 -18.25 12.46
C LEU A 354 14.94 -19.77 12.32
N HIS A 355 14.50 -20.30 11.18
CA HIS A 355 14.56 -21.73 10.90
C HIS A 355 16.00 -22.23 10.87
N ILE A 356 16.91 -21.52 10.19
CA ILE A 356 18.35 -21.83 10.18
C ILE A 356 18.89 -21.88 11.61
N LEU A 357 18.61 -20.86 12.43
CA LEU A 357 19.10 -20.78 13.81
C LEU A 357 18.55 -21.92 14.68
N ARG A 358 17.26 -22.26 14.54
CA ARG A 358 16.64 -23.38 15.26
C ARG A 358 17.22 -24.73 14.83
N THR A 359 17.42 -24.94 13.53
CA THR A 359 18.05 -26.17 13.03
C THR A 359 19.48 -26.35 13.54
N MET A 360 20.22 -25.25 13.76
CA MET A 360 21.55 -25.30 14.38
C MET A 360 21.50 -25.62 15.89
N ASN A 361 20.40 -25.27 16.58
CA ASN A 361 20.21 -25.55 18.01
C ASN A 361 19.68 -26.99 18.27
N GLU A 362 18.94 -27.59 17.32
CA GLU A 362 18.33 -28.92 17.46
C GLU A 362 19.32 -30.08 17.22
N THR A 363 20.42 -29.86 16.49
CA THR A 363 21.40 -30.90 16.08
C THR A 363 22.31 -31.45 17.19
N ILE A 364 22.04 -31.15 18.47
CA ILE A 364 23.00 -31.37 19.57
C ILE A 364 22.77 -32.67 20.35
N VAL A 365 21.68 -33.43 20.13
CA VAL A 365 21.28 -34.38 21.18
C VAL A 365 21.98 -35.75 21.19
N ASP A 366 22.13 -36.56 20.13
CA ASP A 366 22.65 -37.94 20.35
C ASP A 366 23.44 -38.67 19.23
N GLU A 367 23.68 -38.09 18.04
CA GLU A 367 24.58 -38.71 17.03
C GLU A 367 25.30 -37.62 16.20
N PRO A 368 26.57 -37.81 15.76
CA PRO A 368 27.28 -36.85 14.92
C PRO A 368 26.82 -36.93 13.45
N THR A 369 25.50 -36.95 13.22
CA THR A 369 24.86 -36.76 11.92
C THR A 369 24.46 -35.30 11.70
N GLY A 370 25.15 -34.36 12.36
CA GLY A 370 24.86 -32.93 12.30
C GLY A 370 25.43 -32.29 11.03
N LEU A 371 24.55 -31.96 10.07
CA LEU A 371 24.90 -31.22 8.86
C LEU A 371 25.31 -29.75 9.13
N LEU A 372 25.05 -29.26 10.36
CA LEU A 372 25.22 -27.86 10.77
C LEU A 372 25.95 -27.76 12.12
N PRO A 373 26.83 -26.74 12.29
CA PRO A 373 27.61 -26.52 13.50
C PRO A 373 26.84 -25.73 14.58
N GLU A 374 27.37 -25.71 15.80
CA GLU A 374 26.84 -24.88 16.89
C GLU A 374 26.85 -23.38 16.55
N PRO A 375 25.78 -22.64 16.88
CA PRO A 375 25.71 -21.21 16.58
C PRO A 375 26.62 -20.41 17.51
N ASN A 376 27.40 -19.50 16.91
CA ASN A 376 28.23 -18.54 17.64
C ASN A 376 27.57 -17.14 17.69
N ALA A 377 28.20 -16.21 18.41
CA ALA A 377 27.72 -14.83 18.52
C ALA A 377 27.52 -14.12 17.16
N ARG A 378 28.25 -14.52 16.09
CA ARG A 378 28.09 -13.96 14.74
C ARG A 378 26.82 -14.43 14.07
N VAL A 379 26.44 -15.70 14.24
CA VAL A 379 25.18 -16.27 13.72
C VAL A 379 23.98 -15.61 14.39
N TYR A 380 24.01 -15.49 15.72
CA TYR A 380 22.98 -14.76 16.47
C TYR A 380 22.86 -13.30 16.04
N SER A 381 23.99 -12.58 15.94
CA SER A 381 24.02 -11.20 15.46
C SER A 381 23.47 -11.06 14.03
N ALA A 382 23.84 -11.96 13.11
CA ALA A 382 23.33 -11.95 11.74
C ALA A 382 21.82 -12.23 11.69
N CYS A 383 21.33 -13.22 12.44
CA CYS A 383 19.91 -13.54 12.52
C CYS A 383 19.10 -12.37 13.11
N MET A 384 19.56 -11.78 14.22
CA MET A 384 18.95 -10.60 14.82
C MET A 384 18.92 -9.41 13.84
N ALA A 385 19.97 -9.21 13.04
CA ALA A 385 19.99 -8.18 12.01
C ALA A 385 18.99 -8.43 10.86
N VAL A 386 18.70 -9.68 10.50
CA VAL A 386 17.60 -10.02 9.56
C VAL A 386 16.25 -9.66 10.17
N CYS A 387 16.00 -10.10 11.42
CA CYS A 387 14.77 -9.79 12.15
C CYS A 387 14.57 -8.26 12.30
N ALA A 388 15.65 -7.53 12.59
CA ALA A 388 15.65 -6.08 12.68
C ALA A 388 15.33 -5.40 11.35
N ARG A 389 15.91 -5.86 10.24
CA ARG A 389 15.61 -5.32 8.90
C ARG A 389 14.16 -5.55 8.50
N ALA A 390 13.57 -6.68 8.90
CA ALA A 390 12.16 -7.02 8.74
C ALA A 390 11.21 -6.29 9.72
N GLY A 391 11.74 -5.63 10.76
CA GLY A 391 10.96 -4.92 11.78
C GLY A 391 10.22 -5.85 12.77
N ARG A 392 10.75 -7.05 13.00
CA ARG A 392 10.24 -8.08 13.91
C ARG A 392 10.86 -7.92 15.31
N TYR A 393 10.38 -6.92 16.05
CA TYR A 393 10.98 -6.51 17.33
C TYR A 393 10.75 -7.53 18.46
N GLU A 394 9.58 -8.18 18.50
CA GLU A 394 9.24 -9.16 19.55
C GLU A 394 10.15 -10.39 19.47
N GLU A 395 10.39 -10.90 18.27
CA GLU A 395 11.28 -12.03 18.02
C GLU A 395 12.74 -11.67 18.32
N THR A 396 13.15 -10.43 18.04
CA THR A 396 14.51 -9.98 18.32
C THR A 396 14.75 -9.82 19.83
N LEU A 397 13.73 -9.40 20.59
CA LEU A 397 13.75 -9.37 22.07
C LEU A 397 13.81 -10.78 22.67
N GLN A 398 12.99 -11.70 22.16
CA GLN A 398 13.01 -13.10 22.61
C GLN A 398 14.38 -13.75 22.40
N LEU A 399 15.04 -13.51 21.25
CA LEU A 399 16.40 -13.98 21.02
C LEU A 399 17.41 -13.37 22.01
N LEU A 400 17.25 -12.10 22.38
CA LEU A 400 18.12 -11.46 23.39
C LEU A 400 17.92 -12.08 24.78
N GLU A 401 16.68 -12.37 25.16
CA GLU A 401 16.35 -13.06 26.42
C GLU A 401 16.82 -14.51 26.42
N GLU A 402 16.73 -15.20 25.29
CA GLU A 402 17.24 -16.57 25.10
C GLU A 402 18.76 -16.64 25.30
N ILE A 403 19.52 -15.68 24.76
CA ILE A 403 20.97 -15.59 24.98
C ILE A 403 21.29 -15.31 26.45
N LYS A 404 20.51 -14.45 27.13
CA LYS A 404 20.70 -14.12 28.55
C LYS A 404 20.37 -15.28 29.50
N SER A 405 19.32 -16.03 29.18
CA SER A 405 18.77 -17.08 30.05
C SER A 405 19.48 -18.43 29.90
N ASN A 406 20.16 -18.67 28.79
CA ASN A 406 20.84 -19.92 28.51
C ASN A 406 22.36 -19.85 28.82
N PRO A 407 22.81 -20.28 30.01
CA PRO A 407 24.23 -20.26 30.39
C PRO A 407 25.10 -21.25 29.59
N ARG A 408 24.48 -22.10 28.75
CA ARG A 408 25.17 -23.03 27.84
C ARG A 408 25.66 -22.36 26.55
N LEU A 409 25.03 -21.25 26.16
CA LEU A 409 25.49 -20.44 25.03
C LEU A 409 26.71 -19.66 25.51
N ASN A 410 27.91 -20.08 25.12
CA ASN A 410 29.17 -19.37 25.40
C ASN A 410 29.28 -18.11 24.49
N CYS A 411 28.23 -17.27 24.50
CA CYS A 411 28.04 -16.12 23.63
C CYS A 411 27.94 -14.84 24.46
N ASP A 412 29.03 -14.08 24.51
CA ASP A 412 29.00 -12.75 25.13
C ASP A 412 28.16 -11.78 24.31
N LEU A 413 27.29 -11.04 25.00
CA LEU A 413 26.48 -10.00 24.38
C LEU A 413 27.39 -8.88 23.86
N ASN A 414 27.34 -8.62 22.55
CA ASN A 414 28.11 -7.57 21.89
C ASN A 414 27.22 -6.37 21.51
N THR A 415 27.87 -5.25 21.18
CA THR A 415 27.20 -4.01 20.78
C THR A 415 26.31 -4.18 19.55
N VAL A 416 26.71 -5.04 18.61
CA VAL A 416 25.97 -5.30 17.35
C VAL A 416 24.61 -5.96 17.61
N MET A 417 24.54 -6.89 18.57
CA MET A 417 23.30 -7.55 18.96
C MET A 417 22.32 -6.55 19.58
N TYR A 418 22.77 -5.71 20.52
CA TYR A 418 21.94 -4.65 21.09
C TYR A 418 21.50 -3.61 20.04
N ASN A 419 22.41 -3.17 19.17
CA ASN A 419 22.09 -2.26 18.07
C ASN A 419 21.05 -2.85 17.10
N SER A 420 21.09 -4.16 16.87
CA SER A 420 20.08 -4.86 16.05
C SER A 420 18.70 -4.85 16.71
N VAL A 421 18.62 -5.07 18.03
CA VAL A 421 17.35 -4.96 18.78
C VAL A 421 16.79 -3.54 18.69
N LEU A 422 17.62 -2.53 18.99
CA LEU A 422 17.21 -1.13 18.91
C LEU A 422 16.76 -0.76 17.49
N GLN A 423 17.44 -1.25 16.45
CA GLN A 423 17.05 -1.02 15.06
C GLN A 423 15.69 -1.68 14.72
N ALA A 424 15.42 -2.88 15.23
CA ALA A 424 14.15 -3.58 15.06
C ALA A 424 12.98 -2.78 15.64
N MET A 425 13.19 -2.13 16.79
CA MET A 425 12.19 -1.31 17.48
C MET A 425 11.82 -0.05 16.69
N VAL A 426 12.78 0.58 16.02
CA VAL A 426 12.58 1.77 15.18
C VAL A 426 11.91 1.43 13.84
N LYS A 427 12.30 0.31 13.23
CA LYS A 427 11.75 -0.16 11.94
C LYS A 427 10.24 -0.44 12.06
N ASN A 428 9.49 0.01 11.05
CA ASN A 428 8.02 -0.09 10.96
C ASN A 428 7.23 0.58 12.11
N ALA A 429 7.88 1.30 13.03
CA ALA A 429 7.21 1.92 14.19
C ALA A 429 6.19 3.01 13.79
N PHE A 430 6.35 3.65 12.62
CA PHE A 430 5.36 4.58 12.07
C PHE A 430 3.99 3.94 11.77
N GLN A 431 3.97 2.64 11.46
CA GLN A 431 2.74 1.91 11.11
C GLN A 431 2.05 1.29 12.33
N SER A 432 2.76 1.17 13.46
CA SER A 432 2.23 0.62 14.71
C SER A 432 1.28 1.59 15.43
N LYS A 433 0.38 1.03 16.25
CA LYS A 433 -0.54 1.80 17.10
C LYS A 433 0.24 2.68 18.09
N SER A 434 -0.33 3.83 18.48
CA SER A 434 0.32 4.78 19.41
C SER A 434 0.76 4.16 20.74
N ALA A 435 -0.06 3.26 21.31
CA ALA A 435 0.26 2.52 22.54
C ALA A 435 1.50 1.61 22.38
N GLN A 436 1.59 0.87 21.26
CA GLN A 436 2.75 0.02 20.96
C GLN A 436 4.01 0.84 20.71
N ARG A 437 3.88 2.02 20.10
CA ARG A 437 5.02 2.93 19.89
C ARG A 437 5.57 3.47 21.21
N LYS A 438 4.69 3.78 22.18
CA LYS A 438 5.10 4.14 23.55
C LYS A 438 5.88 3.00 24.21
N GLN A 439 5.37 1.76 24.13
CA GLN A 439 6.04 0.61 24.73
C GLN A 439 7.42 0.39 24.14
N ARG A 440 7.54 0.38 22.80
CA ARG A 440 8.84 0.24 22.12
C ARG A 440 9.84 1.33 22.53
N LEU A 441 9.38 2.56 22.73
CA LEU A 441 10.24 3.65 23.17
C LEU A 441 10.77 3.41 24.60
N MET A 442 9.93 2.92 25.52
CA MET A 442 10.38 2.59 26.88
C MET A 442 11.36 1.41 26.86
N ASP A 443 11.04 0.34 26.15
CA ASP A 443 11.93 -0.83 26.01
C ASP A 443 13.29 -0.41 25.40
N MET A 444 13.31 0.56 24.48
CA MET A 444 14.55 1.13 23.93
C MET A 444 15.41 1.82 25.01
N PHE A 445 14.81 2.62 25.90
CA PHE A 445 15.53 3.26 26.99
C PHE A 445 16.03 2.23 28.01
N ASP A 446 15.22 1.21 28.31
CA ASP A 446 15.61 0.13 29.22
C ASP A 446 16.82 -0.65 28.69
N ILE A 447 16.83 -1.00 27.39
CA ILE A 447 17.97 -1.67 26.76
C ILE A 447 19.21 -0.76 26.75
N PHE A 448 19.04 0.52 26.46
CA PHE A 448 20.15 1.47 26.47
C PHE A 448 20.75 1.63 27.88
N ASN A 449 19.91 1.66 28.92
CA ASN A 449 20.36 1.68 30.30
C ASN A 449 21.05 0.35 30.69
N GLN A 450 20.53 -0.80 30.26
CA GLN A 450 21.20 -2.09 30.45
C GLN A 450 22.60 -2.14 29.83
N MET A 451 22.79 -1.57 28.63
CA MET A 451 24.12 -1.43 28.03
C MET A 451 25.03 -0.56 28.91
N ASN A 452 24.51 0.52 29.49
CA ASN A 452 25.28 1.39 30.39
C ASN A 452 25.65 0.71 31.71
N SER A 453 24.76 -0.07 32.31
CA SER A 453 25.04 -0.79 33.56
C SER A 453 26.11 -1.88 33.34
N SER A 454 26.04 -2.61 32.21
CA SER A 454 27.02 -3.65 31.84
C SER A 454 28.44 -3.12 31.60
N ARG A 455 28.59 -1.80 31.40
CA ARG A 455 29.89 -1.13 31.25
C ARG A 455 30.70 -1.12 32.55
N GLN A 456 30.05 -1.12 33.71
CA GLN A 456 30.74 -1.10 35.01
C GLN A 456 31.36 -2.47 35.37
N GLU A 457 30.91 -3.54 34.72
CA GLU A 457 31.36 -4.93 34.96
C GLU A 457 32.52 -5.36 34.03
N GLY A 458 33.02 -4.47 33.17
CA GLY A 458 34.13 -4.78 32.26
C GLY A 458 33.75 -5.57 30.99
N SER A 459 32.46 -5.67 30.67
CA SER A 459 31.94 -6.33 29.47
C SER A 459 32.19 -5.51 28.18
N HIS A 460 32.25 -6.20 27.03
CA HIS A 460 32.44 -5.63 25.68
C HIS A 460 31.23 -4.84 25.13
N SER A 461 30.20 -4.56 25.92
CA SER A 461 28.92 -3.94 25.53
C SER A 461 28.87 -2.42 25.77
N VAL A 462 29.77 -1.65 25.15
CA VAL A 462 29.80 -0.19 25.26
C VAL A 462 28.92 0.47 24.17
N PRO A 463 28.04 1.45 24.49
CA PRO A 463 27.33 2.21 23.47
C PRO A 463 28.28 2.88 22.47
N ASP A 464 28.04 2.69 21.18
CA ASP A 464 28.83 3.27 20.11
C ASP A 464 28.04 4.36 19.36
N THR A 465 28.66 5.01 18.37
CA THR A 465 28.00 6.02 17.54
C THR A 465 26.71 5.47 16.88
N VAL A 466 26.66 4.17 16.56
CA VAL A 466 25.48 3.52 15.97
C VAL A 466 24.36 3.37 17.00
N THR A 467 24.67 3.04 18.25
CA THR A 467 23.71 2.97 19.36
C THR A 467 23.02 4.32 19.55
N TYR A 468 23.81 5.40 19.69
CA TYR A 468 23.28 6.75 19.86
C TYR A 468 22.46 7.23 18.65
N ASN A 469 22.93 6.97 17.43
CA ASN A 469 22.20 7.30 16.22
C ASN A 469 20.86 6.54 16.13
N THR A 470 20.83 5.29 16.55
CA THR A 470 19.60 4.46 16.58
C THR A 470 18.61 4.97 17.63
N MET A 471 19.10 5.37 18.81
CA MET A 471 18.27 6.01 19.84
C MET A 471 17.66 7.32 19.35
N LEU A 472 18.47 8.22 18.77
CA LEU A 472 17.99 9.48 18.19
C LEU A 472 16.99 9.24 17.05
N SER A 473 17.22 8.23 16.21
CA SER A 473 16.26 7.83 15.19
C SER A 473 14.94 7.35 15.79
N GLY A 474 14.96 6.52 16.84
CA GLY A 474 13.74 6.05 17.52
C GLY A 474 12.96 7.17 18.22
N ILE A 475 13.67 8.11 18.85
CA ILE A 475 13.09 9.33 19.39
C ILE A 475 12.41 10.13 18.27
N SER A 476 13.05 10.24 17.10
CA SER A 476 12.49 10.98 15.97
C SER A 476 11.19 10.40 15.42
N VAL A 477 11.04 9.08 15.43
CA VAL A 477 9.81 8.40 14.99
C VAL A 477 8.68 8.61 16.01
N SER A 478 9.02 8.57 17.29
CA SER A 478 8.06 8.67 18.40
C SER A 478 7.64 10.09 18.75
N ALA A 479 8.44 11.10 18.36
CA ALA A 479 8.24 12.53 18.65
C ALA A 479 6.88 13.08 18.21
N THR A 480 6.27 12.55 17.14
CA THR A 480 4.98 13.03 16.61
C THR A 480 3.74 12.54 17.39
N SER A 481 3.87 11.47 18.17
CA SER A 481 2.71 10.68 18.64
C SER A 481 2.63 10.48 20.15
N VAL A 482 3.71 10.76 20.87
CA VAL A 482 3.83 10.52 22.31
C VAL A 482 3.61 11.83 23.07
N ASN A 483 2.70 11.83 24.05
CA ASN A 483 2.40 12.99 24.89
C ASN A 483 3.66 13.49 25.63
N VAL A 484 3.72 14.81 25.84
CA VAL A 484 4.83 15.51 26.50
C VAL A 484 5.19 14.89 27.87
N ASP A 485 4.21 14.36 28.60
CA ASP A 485 4.41 13.77 29.92
C ASP A 485 5.27 12.48 29.90
N VAL A 486 5.24 11.70 28.83
CA VAL A 486 6.05 10.47 28.73
C VAL A 486 7.54 10.82 28.63
N TRP A 487 7.87 11.94 28.00
CA TRP A 487 9.25 12.45 27.90
C TRP A 487 9.78 13.03 29.21
N LYS A 488 8.92 13.23 30.23
CA LYS A 488 9.35 13.60 31.58
C LYS A 488 9.90 12.40 32.35
N TYR A 489 9.29 11.22 32.18
CA TYR A 489 9.68 9.98 32.85
C TYR A 489 10.76 9.19 32.12
N ALA A 490 11.13 9.58 30.90
CA ALA A 490 12.27 9.02 30.19
C ALA A 490 13.56 9.59 30.80
N GLU A 491 14.24 8.79 31.61
CA GLU A 491 15.52 9.13 32.25
C GLU A 491 16.66 8.38 31.56
N VAL A 492 17.73 9.11 31.25
CA VAL A 492 18.99 8.54 30.75
C VAL A 492 19.94 8.45 31.94
N GLU A 493 20.25 7.23 32.39
CA GLU A 493 21.11 7.02 33.56
C GLU A 493 22.50 7.66 33.36
N GLY A 494 23.02 8.30 34.42
CA GLY A 494 24.36 8.90 34.47
C GLY A 494 24.45 10.39 34.17
N LEU A 495 23.33 11.12 34.06
CA LEU A 495 23.30 12.58 33.85
C LEU A 495 22.20 13.27 34.67
N ASP A 496 22.55 13.72 35.89
CA ASP A 496 21.74 14.69 36.64
C ASP A 496 22.11 16.10 36.19
N PHE A 497 21.23 16.75 35.43
CA PHE A 497 21.31 18.19 35.20
C PHE A 497 20.17 18.88 35.95
N ASP A 498 20.52 19.70 36.93
CA ASP A 498 19.71 20.85 37.32
C ASP A 498 19.71 21.81 36.14
N THR A 499 18.56 22.05 35.51
CA THR A 499 18.25 23.31 34.82
C THR A 499 16.80 23.36 34.38
N THR A 500 16.10 24.28 35.01
CA THR A 500 14.86 24.92 34.57
C THR A 500 14.97 25.36 33.10
N GLU A 501 14.06 24.88 32.23
CA GLU A 501 13.35 25.64 31.17
C GLU A 501 12.94 24.85 29.90
N SER A 502 13.39 23.61 29.66
CA SER A 502 12.89 22.84 28.49
C SER A 502 12.27 21.48 28.84
N CYS A 503 10.97 21.32 28.56
CA CYS A 503 10.22 20.07 28.73
C CYS A 503 9.96 19.43 27.35
N GLY A 504 10.43 18.20 27.12
CA GLY A 504 10.11 17.43 25.92
C GLY A 504 11.31 16.80 25.21
N VAL A 505 11.14 16.52 23.91
CA VAL A 505 12.11 15.80 23.05
C VAL A 505 13.44 16.55 22.93
N GLN A 506 13.43 17.89 22.93
CA GLN A 506 14.66 18.72 22.84
C GLN A 506 15.63 18.42 23.98
N ARG A 507 15.13 18.29 25.22
CA ARG A 507 15.95 18.03 26.42
C ARG A 507 16.73 16.72 26.26
N ILE A 508 16.06 15.66 25.83
CA ILE A 508 16.65 14.32 25.70
C ILE A 508 17.70 14.29 24.58
N VAL A 509 17.44 14.97 23.46
CA VAL A 509 18.42 15.07 22.36
C VAL A 509 19.70 15.77 22.85
N HIS A 510 19.57 16.88 23.57
CA HIS A 510 20.74 17.58 24.14
C HIS A 510 21.47 16.74 25.21
N GLN A 511 20.72 16.01 26.05
CA GLN A 511 21.30 15.09 27.03
C GLN A 511 22.10 13.96 26.36
N LEU A 512 21.56 13.33 25.33
CA LEU A 512 22.26 12.26 24.58
C LEU A 512 23.50 12.79 23.87
N LEU A 513 23.42 13.96 23.23
CA LEU A 513 24.58 14.59 22.59
C LEU A 513 25.67 14.89 23.62
N LYS A 514 25.31 15.46 24.78
CA LYS A 514 26.27 15.75 25.86
C LYS A 514 26.87 14.46 26.45
N LYS A 515 26.08 13.39 26.57
CA LYS A 515 26.56 12.07 26.98
C LYS A 515 27.61 11.53 26.01
N MET A 516 27.39 11.65 24.70
CA MET A 516 28.39 11.28 23.68
C MET A 516 29.70 12.05 23.85
N GLU A 517 29.66 13.32 24.27
CA GLU A 517 30.87 14.11 24.57
C GLU A 517 31.66 13.55 25.75
N ILE A 518 30.95 13.32 26.87
CA ILE A 518 31.54 12.85 28.13
C ILE A 518 32.14 11.46 27.94
N GLU A 519 31.48 10.62 27.14
CA GLU A 519 31.93 9.26 26.84
C GLU A 519 33.00 9.21 25.74
N GLY A 520 33.33 10.33 25.10
CA GLY A 520 34.31 10.39 24.01
C GLY A 520 33.85 9.69 22.72
N VAL A 521 32.53 9.53 22.52
CA VAL A 521 31.95 8.91 21.31
C VAL A 521 31.84 9.96 20.20
N ALA A 522 32.48 9.71 19.06
CA ALA A 522 32.44 10.62 17.92
C ALA A 522 31.00 10.81 17.40
N ARG A 523 30.60 12.08 17.23
CA ARG A 523 29.33 12.47 16.61
C ARG A 523 29.52 12.60 15.11
N ASP A 524 28.64 11.98 14.34
CA ASP A 524 28.71 11.98 12.89
C ASP A 524 27.57 12.81 12.26
N GLU A 525 27.58 12.92 10.92
CA GLU A 525 26.51 13.57 10.16
C GLU A 525 25.12 13.00 10.50
N ARG A 526 25.02 11.68 10.71
CA ARG A 526 23.76 10.99 11.00
C ARG A 526 23.24 11.35 12.38
N THR A 527 24.11 11.54 13.37
CA THR A 527 23.74 12.02 14.71
C THR A 527 22.98 13.34 14.61
N TYR A 528 23.52 14.30 13.86
CA TYR A 528 22.90 15.60 13.67
C TYR A 528 21.62 15.56 12.83
N VAL A 529 21.59 14.76 11.76
CA VAL A 529 20.38 14.58 10.93
C VAL A 529 19.23 13.98 11.76
N HIS A 530 19.48 12.93 12.54
CA HIS A 530 18.45 12.32 13.39
C HIS A 530 18.00 13.24 14.52
N SER A 531 18.93 14.02 15.10
CA SER A 531 18.65 15.02 16.13
C SER A 531 17.73 16.13 15.60
N LEU A 532 18.06 16.71 14.44
CA LEU A 532 17.26 17.73 13.77
C LEU A 532 15.88 17.18 13.38
N GLN A 533 15.82 15.95 12.86
CA GLN A 533 14.55 15.29 12.53
C GLN A 533 13.67 15.00 13.76
N ALA A 534 14.27 14.67 14.91
CA ALA A 534 13.53 14.44 16.14
C ALA A 534 12.89 15.72 16.66
N ILE A 535 13.65 16.81 16.64
CA ILE A 535 13.22 18.11 17.09
C ILE A 535 12.21 18.74 16.10
N ALA A 536 12.41 18.56 14.79
CA ALA A 536 11.45 18.93 13.74
C ALA A 536 10.06 18.33 13.92
N ARG A 537 9.98 17.14 14.52
CA ARG A 537 8.73 16.40 14.70
C ARG A 537 8.07 16.67 16.05
N SER A 538 8.69 17.48 16.90
CA SER A 538 8.14 17.92 18.16
C SER A 538 7.09 19.03 17.96
N SER A 539 6.10 19.11 18.86
CA SER A 539 4.99 20.06 18.73
C SER A 539 5.34 21.51 19.08
N ASN A 540 6.48 21.75 19.73
CA ASN A 540 6.91 23.04 20.30
C ASN A 540 8.37 23.35 19.91
N LEU A 541 8.63 23.37 18.61
CA LEU A 541 9.94 23.74 18.08
C LEU A 541 10.18 25.26 18.17
N HIS A 542 11.30 25.66 18.79
CA HIS A 542 11.80 27.02 18.77
C HIS A 542 12.96 27.17 17.76
N LEU A 543 13.09 28.36 17.17
CA LEU A 543 14.16 28.66 16.21
C LEU A 543 15.56 28.56 16.85
N GLU A 544 15.69 28.97 18.11
CA GLU A 544 16.99 28.95 18.81
C GLU A 544 17.53 27.54 19.00
N ASP A 545 16.68 26.55 19.30
CA ASP A 545 17.06 25.13 19.43
C ASP A 545 17.57 24.55 18.10
N LEU A 546 16.96 24.98 16.99
CA LEU A 546 17.38 24.57 15.66
C LEU A 546 18.75 25.15 15.32
N LEU A 547 18.95 26.44 15.60
CA LEU A 547 20.20 27.14 15.31
C LEU A 547 21.34 26.70 16.22
N SER A 548 21.06 26.33 17.48
CA SER A 548 22.07 25.81 18.42
C SER A 548 22.64 24.47 17.93
N LEU A 549 21.79 23.56 17.47
CA LEU A 549 22.25 22.29 16.89
C LEU A 549 22.98 22.44 15.57
N VAL A 550 22.55 23.36 14.71
CA VAL A 550 23.29 23.66 13.47
C VAL A 550 24.67 24.23 13.80
N ARG A 551 24.80 25.08 14.83
CA ARG A 551 26.09 25.58 15.31
C ARG A 551 26.97 24.45 15.88
N LEU A 552 26.40 23.53 16.66
CA LEU A 552 27.10 22.36 17.19
C LEU A 552 27.58 21.42 16.06
N SER A 553 26.76 21.23 15.03
CA SER A 553 27.14 20.40 13.88
C SER A 553 28.33 20.96 13.10
N PHE A 554 28.47 22.29 13.07
CA PHE A 554 29.58 22.97 12.43
C PHE A 554 30.90 22.74 13.16
N SER A 555 30.91 22.73 14.49
CA SER A 555 32.15 22.47 15.25
C SER A 555 32.63 21.03 15.10
N ASP A 556 31.70 20.07 15.01
CA ASP A 556 32.03 18.65 15.09
C ASP A 556 32.28 18.00 13.72
N VAL A 557 31.45 18.33 12.71
CA VAL A 557 31.45 17.66 11.39
C VAL A 557 31.78 18.62 10.25
N GLY A 558 31.77 19.93 10.50
CA GLY A 558 31.96 20.97 9.47
C GLY A 558 30.72 21.17 8.59
N HIS A 559 30.88 21.91 7.49
CA HIS A 559 29.77 22.23 6.58
C HIS A 559 29.36 21.00 5.75
N ASN A 560 28.18 20.42 6.05
CA ASN A 560 27.65 19.24 5.36
C ASN A 560 26.24 19.48 4.79
N PRO A 561 26.01 19.24 3.48
CA PRO A 561 24.72 19.49 2.84
C PRO A 561 23.56 18.69 3.44
N ARG A 562 23.78 17.46 3.92
CA ARG A 562 22.69 16.63 4.47
C ARG A 562 22.18 17.14 5.81
N VAL A 563 23.05 17.70 6.64
CA VAL A 563 22.66 18.36 7.91
C VAL A 563 21.87 19.63 7.61
N TYR A 564 22.29 20.42 6.62
CA TYR A 564 21.55 21.59 6.17
C TYR A 564 20.17 21.24 5.59
N ASN A 565 20.05 20.16 4.82
CA ASN A 565 18.76 19.70 4.28
C ASN A 565 17.82 19.26 5.41
N ALA A 566 18.34 18.56 6.42
CA ALA A 566 17.58 18.19 7.61
C ALA A 566 17.14 19.43 8.41
N ALA A 567 18.01 20.45 8.54
CA ALA A 567 17.70 21.70 9.21
C ALA A 567 16.64 22.51 8.44
N LEU A 568 16.76 22.63 7.11
CA LEU A 568 15.75 23.27 6.26
C LEU A 568 14.41 22.53 6.35
N ALA A 569 14.40 21.20 6.32
CA ALA A 569 13.17 20.42 6.48
C ALA A 569 12.53 20.63 7.87
N ALA A 570 13.34 20.85 8.91
CA ALA A 570 12.85 21.15 10.24
C ALA A 570 12.18 22.51 10.35
N THR A 571 12.56 23.50 9.52
CA THR A 571 11.90 24.82 9.51
C THR A 571 10.43 24.77 9.14
N ILE A 572 10.01 23.76 8.36
CA ILE A 572 8.62 23.55 7.92
C ILE A 572 7.68 23.35 9.12
N SER A 573 8.18 22.75 10.20
CA SER A 573 7.40 22.45 11.41
C SER A 573 7.35 23.61 12.42
N LEU A 574 8.02 24.74 12.15
CA LEU A 574 7.97 25.91 13.02
C LEU A 574 6.59 26.56 12.97
N LYS A 575 6.01 26.81 14.15
CA LYS A 575 4.75 27.59 14.28
C LYS A 575 4.99 29.09 14.12
N SER A 576 6.18 29.58 14.48
CA SER A 576 6.65 30.93 14.18
C SER A 576 7.21 30.98 12.76
N SER A 577 7.10 32.13 12.09
CA SER A 577 7.51 32.45 10.70
C SER A 577 8.51 31.46 10.06
N PRO A 578 8.07 30.35 9.43
CA PRO A 578 8.95 29.31 8.87
C PRO A 578 9.86 29.88 7.77
N LEU A 579 9.40 30.94 7.10
CA LEU A 579 10.13 31.66 6.08
C LEU A 579 11.41 32.33 6.63
N GLN A 580 11.35 32.95 7.80
CA GLN A 580 12.49 33.64 8.41
C GLN A 580 13.59 32.65 8.81
N ALA A 581 13.20 31.52 9.39
CA ALA A 581 14.13 30.43 9.71
C ALA A 581 14.76 29.82 8.44
N THR A 582 13.97 29.68 7.38
CA THR A 582 14.45 29.19 6.08
C THR A 582 15.48 30.16 5.49
N GLN A 583 15.24 31.47 5.57
CA GLN A 583 16.19 32.50 5.11
C GLN A 583 17.53 32.41 5.86
N GLU A 584 17.51 32.32 7.19
CA GLU A 584 18.72 32.28 8.01
C GLU A 584 19.57 31.03 7.74
N ILE A 585 18.93 29.86 7.59
CA ILE A 585 19.65 28.62 7.25
C ILE A 585 20.17 28.69 5.82
N LEU A 586 19.38 29.18 4.86
CA LEU A 586 19.81 29.31 3.48
C LEU A 586 20.99 30.30 3.35
N ALA A 587 20.98 31.40 4.10
CA ALA A 587 22.09 32.34 4.17
C ALA A 587 23.39 31.65 4.67
N LYS A 588 23.28 30.75 5.66
CA LYS A 588 24.43 29.95 6.12
C LYS A 588 24.92 28.94 5.09
N ILE A 589 24.02 28.31 4.31
CA ILE A 589 24.38 27.42 3.20
C ILE A 589 25.15 28.21 2.12
N MET A 590 24.68 29.43 1.80
CA MET A 590 25.33 30.30 0.84
C MET A 590 26.71 30.80 1.32
N GLN A 591 26.83 31.19 2.60
CA GLN A 591 28.11 31.58 3.21
C GLN A 591 29.12 30.42 3.22
N ALA A 592 28.65 29.18 3.32
CA ALA A 592 29.47 27.98 3.25
C ALA A 592 29.89 27.60 1.81
N GLY A 593 29.39 28.30 0.79
CA GLY A 593 29.67 28.01 -0.62
C GLY A 593 29.07 26.70 -1.12
N ILE A 594 28.04 26.16 -0.44
CA ILE A 594 27.37 24.92 -0.83
C ILE A 594 26.26 25.23 -1.83
N TYR A 595 26.26 24.51 -2.95
CA TYR A 595 25.24 24.65 -3.99
C TYR A 595 23.94 23.94 -3.61
N VAL A 596 22.82 24.55 -4.03
CA VAL A 596 21.46 23.99 -3.89
C VAL A 596 21.32 22.78 -4.82
N ASP A 597 21.10 21.60 -4.24
CA ASP A 597 20.83 20.34 -4.93
C ASP A 597 19.32 20.12 -5.22
N GLY A 598 18.96 19.05 -5.93
CA GLY A 598 17.55 18.74 -6.20
C GLY A 598 16.72 18.58 -4.92
N ASP A 599 17.29 17.96 -3.88
CA ASP A 599 16.59 17.71 -2.62
C ASP A 599 16.30 18.99 -1.84
N THR A 600 17.27 19.91 -1.73
CA THR A 600 17.07 21.25 -1.16
C THR A 600 15.98 22.01 -1.91
N THR A 601 15.94 21.97 -3.24
CA THR A 601 14.84 22.64 -3.97
C THR A 601 13.48 22.06 -3.61
N THR A 602 13.35 20.73 -3.41
CA THR A 602 12.08 20.17 -2.95
C THR A 602 11.70 20.62 -1.55
N ILE A 603 12.67 20.72 -0.65
CA ILE A 603 12.47 21.15 0.73
C ILE A 603 12.10 22.64 0.77
N LEU A 604 12.70 23.48 -0.09
CA LEU A 604 12.34 24.88 -0.25
C LEU A 604 10.93 25.05 -0.79
N VAL A 605 10.50 24.23 -1.77
CA VAL A 605 9.11 24.22 -2.25
C VAL A 605 8.15 23.84 -1.11
N ASP A 606 8.49 22.80 -0.33
CA ASP A 606 7.68 22.38 0.81
C ASP A 606 7.60 23.48 1.89
N ALA A 607 8.70 24.19 2.15
CA ALA A 607 8.78 25.32 3.09
C ALA A 607 7.96 26.54 2.62
N LEU A 608 8.07 26.94 1.35
CA LEU A 608 7.27 28.02 0.76
C LEU A 608 5.78 27.69 0.79
N CYS A 609 5.41 26.44 0.51
CA CYS A 609 4.03 25.98 0.60
C CYS A 609 3.51 25.98 2.04
N ALA A 610 4.33 25.60 3.03
CA ALA A 610 3.97 25.67 4.44
C ALA A 610 3.85 27.11 4.96
N ALA A 611 4.67 28.03 4.44
CA ALA A 611 4.58 29.47 4.70
C ALA A 611 3.42 30.17 3.96
N ASN A 612 2.65 29.44 3.15
CA ASN A 612 1.56 29.95 2.31
C ASN A 612 1.99 30.96 1.21
N GLU A 613 3.30 31.02 0.89
CA GLU A 613 3.88 31.88 -0.16
C GLU A 613 4.05 31.09 -1.47
N THR A 614 2.94 30.55 -1.98
CA THR A 614 2.93 29.65 -3.15
C THR A 614 3.29 30.35 -4.47
N LYS A 615 3.08 31.66 -4.58
CA LYS A 615 3.43 32.46 -5.76
C LYS A 615 4.93 32.50 -5.99
N SER A 616 5.69 32.47 -4.90
CA SER A 616 7.15 32.46 -4.88
C SER A 616 7.74 31.13 -5.36
N VAL A 617 6.95 30.05 -5.39
CA VAL A 617 7.38 28.77 -5.98
C VAL A 617 7.62 28.90 -7.48
N ALA A 618 6.79 29.66 -8.21
CA ALA A 618 7.02 29.88 -9.65
C ALA A 618 8.31 30.69 -9.88
N PHE A 619 8.53 31.75 -9.10
CA PHE A 619 9.75 32.55 -9.15
C PHE A 619 11.00 31.77 -8.73
N LEU A 620 10.88 30.82 -7.79
CA LEU A 620 11.94 29.90 -7.40
C LEU A 620 12.41 29.03 -8.58
N PHE A 621 11.48 28.44 -9.33
CA PHE A 621 11.84 27.63 -10.50
C PHE A 621 12.46 28.50 -11.59
N GLU A 622 11.93 29.70 -11.85
CA GLU A 622 12.51 30.65 -12.82
C GLU A 622 13.91 31.13 -12.41
N ALA A 623 14.14 31.39 -11.12
CA ALA A 623 15.46 31.74 -10.59
C ALA A 623 16.47 30.59 -10.71
N LEU A 624 16.05 29.33 -10.49
CA LEU A 624 16.91 28.14 -10.72
C LEU A 624 17.33 27.96 -12.18
N LEU A 625 16.63 28.61 -13.11
CA LEU A 625 16.90 28.59 -14.54
C LEU A 625 17.79 29.75 -15.00
N GLY A 626 18.20 30.62 -14.08
CA GLY A 626 19.08 31.75 -14.33
C GLY A 626 18.37 33.06 -14.69
N ASP A 627 17.06 33.18 -14.43
CA ASP A 627 16.35 34.44 -14.62
C ASP A 627 16.60 35.41 -13.45
N GLU A 628 17.37 36.46 -13.70
CA GLU A 628 17.73 37.47 -12.72
C GLU A 628 16.53 38.31 -12.25
N ASP A 629 15.53 38.51 -13.11
CA ASP A 629 14.34 39.31 -12.77
C ASP A 629 13.43 38.54 -11.80
N SER A 630 13.24 37.24 -12.04
CA SER A 630 12.51 36.36 -11.12
C SER A 630 13.28 36.08 -9.83
N GLN A 631 14.62 36.11 -9.85
CA GLN A 631 15.42 36.08 -8.63
C GLN A 631 15.28 37.38 -7.82
N ARG A 632 15.24 38.55 -8.46
CA ARG A 632 14.95 39.82 -7.76
C ARG A 632 13.54 39.81 -7.16
N ALA A 633 12.54 39.33 -7.90
CA ALA A 633 11.17 39.18 -7.39
C ALA A 633 11.08 38.16 -6.23
N LEU A 634 11.87 37.08 -6.26
CA LEU A 634 11.94 36.11 -5.17
C LEU A 634 12.56 36.75 -3.91
N VAL A 635 13.66 37.49 -4.06
CA VAL A 635 14.33 38.19 -2.95
C VAL A 635 13.42 39.26 -2.34
N GLU A 636 12.72 40.05 -3.15
CA GLU A 636 11.80 41.09 -2.66
C GLU A 636 10.62 40.50 -1.86
N ARG A 637 10.08 39.36 -2.30
CA ARG A 637 8.91 38.74 -1.65
C ARG A 637 9.26 37.83 -0.47
N THR A 638 10.40 37.16 -0.55
CA THR A 638 10.74 36.07 0.37
C THR A 638 12.12 36.17 0.97
N GLY A 639 12.94 37.16 0.61
CA GLY A 639 14.33 37.30 1.08
C GLY A 639 15.26 36.16 0.69
N LEU A 640 14.82 35.21 -0.16
CA LEU A 640 15.59 34.04 -0.55
C LEU A 640 16.49 34.36 -1.74
N LEU A 641 17.80 34.24 -1.54
CA LEU A 641 18.80 34.42 -2.59
C LEU A 641 19.40 33.06 -2.97
N ILE A 642 19.35 32.72 -4.26
CA ILE A 642 19.80 31.42 -4.77
C ILE A 642 20.82 31.66 -5.88
N PHE A 643 22.09 31.34 -5.63
CA PHE A 643 23.10 31.35 -6.68
C PHE A 643 23.10 30.01 -7.42
N SER A 644 22.51 29.96 -8.62
CA SER A 644 22.72 28.81 -9.52
C SER A 644 23.98 29.06 -10.36
N SER A 645 25.11 28.42 -10.05
CA SER A 645 26.34 28.54 -10.85
C SER A 645 26.40 27.54 -12.02
N ARG A 646 25.43 26.62 -12.09
CA ARG A 646 25.21 25.72 -13.22
C ARG A 646 23.71 25.59 -13.44
N ALA A 647 23.21 26.21 -14.51
CA ALA A 647 21.85 26.00 -15.00
C ALA A 647 21.67 24.52 -15.36
N ARG A 648 21.29 23.71 -14.37
CA ARG A 648 20.75 22.38 -14.60
C ARG A 648 19.25 22.55 -14.72
N THR A 649 18.70 22.13 -15.84
CA THR A 649 17.25 22.00 -16.00
C THR A 649 16.72 21.14 -14.84
N PRO A 650 15.79 21.65 -14.02
CA PRO A 650 15.24 20.88 -12.92
C PRO A 650 14.59 19.60 -13.46
N GLU A 651 14.82 18.49 -12.76
CA GLU A 651 14.24 17.20 -13.14
C GLU A 651 12.71 17.28 -13.18
N VAL A 652 12.10 16.51 -14.09
CA VAL A 652 10.62 16.41 -14.22
C VAL A 652 9.96 16.01 -12.90
N THR A 653 10.65 15.22 -12.09
CA THR A 653 10.25 14.78 -10.74
C THR A 653 10.00 15.95 -9.77
N LEU A 654 10.81 17.02 -9.86
CA LEU A 654 10.71 18.22 -9.03
C LEU A 654 9.46 19.03 -9.39
N TYR A 655 9.17 19.19 -10.68
CA TYR A 655 7.96 19.86 -11.15
C TYR A 655 6.69 19.12 -10.73
N VAL A 656 6.66 17.78 -10.85
CA VAL A 656 5.51 16.96 -10.41
C VAL A 656 5.26 17.16 -8.91
N LYS A 657 6.33 17.11 -8.09
CA LYS A 657 6.22 17.31 -6.63
C LYS A 657 5.71 18.73 -6.31
N ALA A 658 6.25 19.76 -6.96
CA ALA A 658 5.82 21.14 -6.77
C ALA A 658 4.34 21.36 -7.16
N ILE A 659 3.93 20.87 -8.35
CA ILE A 659 2.54 20.95 -8.83
C ILE A 659 1.60 20.25 -7.84
N SER A 660 1.94 19.04 -7.41
CA SER A 660 1.11 18.28 -6.45
C SER A 660 0.94 19.03 -5.12
N LYS A 661 2.00 19.70 -4.64
CA LYS A 661 1.97 20.42 -3.37
C LYS A 661 1.21 21.75 -3.46
N CYS A 662 1.41 22.52 -4.54
CA CYS A 662 0.63 23.74 -4.79
C CYS A 662 -0.87 23.43 -4.91
N LEU A 663 -1.24 22.30 -5.55
CA LEU A 663 -2.63 21.87 -5.68
C LEU A 663 -3.27 21.41 -4.36
N LEU A 664 -2.48 20.84 -3.43
CA LEU A 664 -2.92 20.52 -2.07
C LEU A 664 -3.19 21.78 -1.23
N VAL A 665 -2.37 22.82 -1.37
CA VAL A 665 -2.58 24.12 -0.72
C VAL A 665 -3.76 24.89 -1.35
N GLY A 666 -4.16 24.51 -2.58
CA GLY A 666 -5.35 25.04 -3.27
C GLY A 666 -5.04 26.13 -4.31
N GLU A 667 -3.76 26.39 -4.58
CA GLU A 667 -3.26 27.44 -5.46
C GLU A 667 -3.07 26.90 -6.88
N TYR A 668 -4.14 27.03 -7.68
CA TYR A 668 -4.19 26.48 -9.05
C TYR A 668 -3.41 27.33 -10.07
N GLY A 669 -3.38 28.65 -9.89
CA GLY A 669 -2.73 29.55 -10.84
C GLY A 669 -1.22 29.31 -10.95
N THR A 670 -0.55 29.04 -9.83
CA THR A 670 0.88 28.73 -9.77
C THR A 670 1.17 27.34 -10.32
N ALA A 671 0.35 26.34 -9.98
CA ALA A 671 0.45 24.99 -10.53
C ALA A 671 0.28 24.96 -12.06
N LYS A 672 -0.65 25.76 -12.60
CA LYS A 672 -0.86 25.90 -14.05
C LYS A 672 0.35 26.54 -14.74
N LYS A 673 0.92 27.60 -14.16
CA LYS A 673 2.15 28.22 -14.67
C LYS A 673 3.33 27.25 -14.70
N LEU A 674 3.54 26.50 -13.61
CA LEU A 674 4.59 25.46 -13.55
C LEU A 674 4.37 24.37 -14.61
N HIS A 675 3.12 23.96 -14.84
CA HIS A 675 2.78 23.00 -15.88
C HIS A 675 2.99 23.55 -17.30
N GLU A 676 2.65 24.81 -17.56
CA GLU A 676 2.93 25.50 -18.83
C GLU A 676 4.44 25.65 -19.08
N GLN A 677 5.23 25.87 -18.03
CA GLN A 677 6.70 25.86 -18.11
C GLN A 677 7.24 24.47 -18.50
N VAL A 678 6.69 23.40 -17.97
CA VAL A 678 7.07 22.03 -18.38
C VAL A 678 6.71 21.78 -19.85
N ARG A 679 5.52 22.19 -20.29
CA ARG A 679 5.04 22.01 -21.67
C ARG A 679 5.86 22.82 -22.68
N SER A 680 6.15 24.08 -22.39
CA SER A 680 6.92 24.96 -23.28
C SER A 680 8.36 24.49 -23.54
N ARG A 681 8.87 23.57 -22.70
CA ARG A 681 10.25 23.08 -22.75
C ARG A 681 10.41 21.68 -23.32
N ASN A 682 9.31 21.06 -23.78
CA ASN A 682 9.31 19.72 -24.37
C ASN A 682 10.06 18.67 -23.52
N LEU A 683 9.96 18.76 -22.18
CA LEU A 683 10.51 17.71 -21.32
C LEU A 683 9.70 16.43 -21.52
N PRO A 684 10.34 15.25 -21.69
CA PRO A 684 9.63 13.99 -21.86
C PRO A 684 8.86 13.68 -20.57
N LEU A 685 7.55 13.93 -20.60
CA LEU A 685 6.65 13.56 -19.53
C LEU A 685 6.32 12.08 -19.69
N GLU A 686 6.91 11.23 -18.85
CA GLU A 686 6.54 9.82 -18.78
C GLU A 686 5.05 9.68 -18.44
N ALA A 687 4.37 8.68 -19.01
CA ALA A 687 2.95 8.39 -18.75
C ALA A 687 2.58 8.43 -17.25
N LYS A 688 3.42 7.81 -16.40
CA LYS A 688 3.27 7.78 -14.94
C LYS A 688 3.34 9.16 -14.27
N THR A 689 4.07 10.10 -14.85
CA THR A 689 4.16 11.47 -14.33
C THR A 689 2.92 12.28 -14.67
N LEU A 690 2.38 12.10 -15.88
CA LEU A 690 1.10 12.71 -16.30
C LEU A 690 -0.06 12.22 -15.45
N GLU A 691 -0.12 10.93 -15.16
CA GLU A 691 -1.14 10.35 -14.29
C GLU A 691 -1.11 10.94 -12.87
N LYS A 692 0.07 11.04 -12.25
CA LYS A 692 0.21 11.65 -10.92
C LYS A 692 -0.24 13.11 -10.90
N ILE A 693 0.05 13.85 -11.97
CA ILE A 693 -0.43 15.23 -12.13
C ILE A 693 -1.96 15.23 -12.26
N ALA A 694 -2.54 14.38 -13.12
CA ALA A 694 -3.99 14.27 -13.29
C ALA A 694 -4.69 13.88 -11.97
N GLN A 695 -4.13 12.94 -11.21
CA GLN A 695 -4.63 12.55 -9.89
C GLN A 695 -4.63 13.75 -8.91
N SER A 696 -3.56 14.55 -8.92
CA SER A 696 -3.46 15.73 -8.05
C SER A 696 -4.49 16.81 -8.39
N TYR A 697 -4.74 17.06 -9.68
CA TYR A 697 -5.79 17.99 -10.13
C TYR A 697 -7.19 17.49 -9.75
N ALA A 698 -7.46 16.19 -9.94
CA ALA A 698 -8.74 15.58 -9.59
C ALA A 698 -8.99 15.55 -8.07
N LEU A 699 -7.97 15.27 -7.24
CA LEU A 699 -8.06 15.39 -5.79
C LEU A 699 -8.36 16.82 -5.33
N SER A 700 -7.72 17.81 -5.95
CA SER A 700 -7.95 19.23 -5.67
C SER A 700 -9.39 19.66 -6.04
N ALA A 701 -9.92 19.18 -7.17
CA ALA A 701 -11.31 19.39 -7.55
C ALA A 701 -12.29 18.86 -6.48
N ILE A 702 -12.10 17.60 -6.03
CA ILE A 702 -12.94 16.96 -5.00
C ILE A 702 -12.84 17.67 -3.64
N ALA A 703 -11.64 18.12 -3.24
CA ALA A 703 -11.42 18.76 -1.94
C ALA A 703 -12.22 20.07 -1.78
N THR A 704 -12.41 20.82 -2.86
CA THR A 704 -13.20 22.05 -2.83
C THR A 704 -14.70 21.81 -2.63
N GLU A 705 -15.24 20.71 -3.13
CA GLU A 705 -16.65 20.33 -2.93
C GLU A 705 -17.01 20.14 -1.44
N ARG A 706 -16.08 19.58 -0.65
CA ARG A 706 -16.30 19.33 0.79
C ARG A 706 -16.44 20.62 1.59
N LYS A 707 -15.73 21.69 1.21
CA LYS A 707 -15.77 22.99 1.90
C LYS A 707 -17.02 23.81 1.54
N THR A 708 -17.65 23.54 0.40
CA THR A 708 -18.81 24.30 -0.12
C THR A 708 -20.18 23.82 0.39
N ASN A 709 -20.25 22.76 1.22
CA ASN A 709 -21.50 22.29 1.81
C ASN A 709 -22.15 23.29 2.80
N HIS A 710 -21.47 24.40 3.15
CA HIS A 710 -22.05 25.52 3.89
C HIS A 710 -22.53 26.65 2.96
N ARG A 711 -23.81 26.56 2.54
CA ARG A 711 -24.78 27.62 2.16
C ARG A 711 -24.36 28.84 1.33
N THR A 712 -23.15 28.96 0.80
CA THR A 712 -22.73 30.09 -0.04
C THR A 712 -22.20 29.60 -1.38
N LYS A 713 -23.09 29.55 -2.37
CA LYS A 713 -22.72 29.50 -3.79
C LYS A 713 -22.02 30.81 -4.16
N LYS A 714 -20.71 30.92 -3.91
CA LYS A 714 -19.86 31.88 -4.63
C LYS A 714 -19.44 31.23 -5.94
N ASN A 715 -19.97 31.73 -7.07
CA ASN A 715 -19.80 31.15 -8.42
C ASN A 715 -18.33 30.88 -8.80
N GLY A 716 -17.36 31.66 -8.32
CA GLY A 716 -15.94 31.49 -8.66
C GLY A 716 -15.27 30.21 -8.14
N PHE A 717 -15.74 29.60 -7.04
CA PHE A 717 -15.12 28.37 -6.51
C PHE A 717 -15.57 27.11 -7.28
N PHE A 718 -16.79 27.11 -7.82
CA PHE A 718 -17.31 26.02 -8.63
C PHE A 718 -16.63 25.99 -10.00
N GLU A 719 -16.45 27.17 -10.62
CA GLU A 719 -15.77 27.32 -11.91
C GLU A 719 -14.29 26.90 -11.85
N ALA A 720 -13.59 27.24 -10.75
CA ALA A 720 -12.23 26.76 -10.50
C ALA A 720 -12.15 25.24 -10.31
N SER A 721 -13.15 24.62 -9.66
CA SER A 721 -13.21 23.16 -9.50
C SER A 721 -13.47 22.45 -10.83
N LEU A 722 -14.35 23.02 -11.66
CA LEU A 722 -14.65 22.54 -13.01
C LEU A 722 -13.40 22.58 -13.89
N SER A 723 -12.68 23.70 -13.93
CA SER A 723 -11.45 23.83 -14.72
C SER A 723 -10.35 22.83 -14.28
N ARG A 724 -10.28 22.51 -12.99
CA ARG A 724 -9.37 21.47 -12.45
C ARG A 724 -9.75 20.08 -12.92
N ALA A 725 -11.04 19.73 -12.91
CA ALA A 725 -11.52 18.43 -13.39
C ALA A 725 -11.26 18.26 -14.90
N GLU A 726 -11.49 19.31 -15.69
CA GLU A 726 -11.19 19.30 -17.14
C GLU A 726 -9.69 19.16 -17.42
N SER A 727 -8.86 19.88 -16.66
CA SER A 727 -7.40 19.74 -16.77
C SER A 727 -6.96 18.31 -16.45
N ALA A 728 -7.55 17.68 -15.43
CA ALA A 728 -7.25 16.29 -15.07
C ALA A 728 -7.69 15.30 -16.16
N PHE A 729 -8.87 15.49 -16.75
CA PHE A 729 -9.37 14.64 -17.84
C PHE A 729 -8.52 14.77 -19.11
N SER A 730 -8.23 16.00 -19.54
CA SER A 730 -7.40 16.26 -20.73
C SER A 730 -5.98 15.68 -20.59
N LEU A 731 -5.41 15.69 -19.39
CA LEU A 731 -4.12 15.07 -19.14
C LEU A 731 -4.17 13.54 -19.27
N LEU A 732 -5.25 12.93 -18.81
CA LEU A 732 -5.43 11.48 -18.84
C LEU A 732 -5.73 10.98 -20.26
N GLU A 733 -6.39 11.78 -21.10
CA GLU A 733 -6.64 11.47 -22.52
C GLU A 733 -5.35 11.38 -23.35
N ASN A 734 -4.27 12.05 -22.93
CA ASN A 734 -2.97 12.00 -23.59
C ASN A 734 -2.11 10.79 -23.17
N VAL A 735 -2.63 9.87 -22.35
CA VAL A 735 -1.92 8.68 -21.85
C VAL A 735 -2.44 7.44 -22.59
N ASP A 736 -1.55 6.72 -23.28
CA ASP A 736 -1.93 5.60 -24.15
C ASP A 736 -2.53 4.40 -23.38
N GLU A 737 -2.23 4.23 -22.08
CA GLU A 737 -2.91 3.27 -21.18
C GLU A 737 -2.89 3.77 -19.72
N PRO A 738 -3.95 4.44 -19.24
CA PRO A 738 -3.98 4.98 -17.88
C PRO A 738 -4.21 3.90 -16.81
N GLU A 739 -3.63 4.08 -15.62
CA GLU A 739 -3.89 3.25 -14.44
C GLU A 739 -5.37 3.32 -14.02
N LEU A 740 -5.94 2.17 -13.63
CA LEU A 740 -7.35 2.04 -13.22
C LEU A 740 -7.71 2.97 -12.04
N GLU A 741 -6.77 3.19 -11.11
CA GLU A 741 -6.94 4.10 -9.98
C GLU A 741 -7.06 5.57 -10.44
N SER A 742 -6.24 5.97 -11.43
CA SER A 742 -6.27 7.31 -12.03
C SER A 742 -7.62 7.56 -12.72
N LEU A 743 -8.10 6.60 -13.51
CA LEU A 743 -9.41 6.65 -14.17
C LEU A 743 -10.56 6.83 -13.17
N ALA A 744 -10.57 6.03 -12.10
CA ALA A 744 -11.60 6.08 -11.07
C ALA A 744 -11.63 7.43 -10.34
N LEU A 745 -10.45 8.00 -10.07
CA LEU A 745 -10.32 9.25 -9.36
C LEU A 745 -10.71 10.47 -10.22
N VAL A 746 -10.33 10.48 -11.50
CA VAL A 746 -10.73 11.52 -12.47
C VAL A 746 -12.24 11.45 -12.75
N SER A 747 -12.78 10.24 -12.95
CA SER A 747 -14.22 10.01 -13.11
C SER A 747 -15.02 10.61 -11.94
N LYS A 748 -14.58 10.37 -10.71
CA LYS A 748 -15.20 10.94 -9.51
C LYS A 748 -15.13 12.47 -9.46
N ALA A 749 -14.03 13.08 -9.88
CA ALA A 749 -13.89 14.54 -9.96
C ALA A 749 -14.80 15.16 -11.02
N CYS A 750 -14.95 14.51 -12.18
CA CYS A 750 -15.85 14.95 -13.25
C CYS A 750 -17.32 14.93 -12.80
N VAL A 751 -17.74 13.89 -12.08
CA VAL A 751 -19.11 13.83 -11.56
C VAL A 751 -19.37 14.84 -10.44
N ALA A 752 -18.40 15.06 -9.55
CA ALA A 752 -18.50 16.09 -8.51
C ALA A 752 -18.71 17.51 -9.08
N THR A 753 -18.19 17.76 -10.28
CA THR A 753 -18.29 19.06 -10.98
C THR A 753 -19.44 19.11 -12.01
N GLY A 754 -20.20 18.02 -12.18
CA GLY A 754 -21.34 17.93 -13.10
C GLY A 754 -20.99 17.63 -14.57
N ARG A 755 -19.74 17.25 -14.87
CA ARG A 755 -19.29 16.78 -16.19
C ARG A 755 -19.51 15.28 -16.33
N PHE A 756 -20.75 14.92 -16.61
CA PHE A 756 -21.17 13.52 -16.60
C PHE A 756 -20.66 12.70 -17.79
N ASP A 757 -20.57 13.29 -18.99
CA ASP A 757 -20.14 12.57 -20.19
C ASP A 757 -18.64 12.20 -20.13
N GLN A 758 -17.79 13.09 -19.62
CA GLN A 758 -16.37 12.81 -19.37
C GLN A 758 -16.18 11.66 -18.37
N SER A 759 -16.99 11.64 -17.31
CA SER A 759 -16.96 10.52 -16.37
C SER A 759 -17.39 9.19 -17.00
N GLN A 760 -18.34 9.23 -17.94
CA GLN A 760 -18.81 8.03 -18.62
C GLN A 760 -17.72 7.46 -19.55
N ILE A 761 -16.95 8.32 -20.21
CA ILE A 761 -15.79 7.91 -21.01
C ILE A 761 -14.76 7.19 -20.14
N CYS A 762 -14.38 7.75 -18.98
CA CYS A 762 -13.47 7.11 -18.04
C CYS A 762 -14.00 5.73 -17.56
N LEU A 763 -15.31 5.61 -17.33
CA LEU A 763 -15.94 4.35 -16.94
C LEU A 763 -15.83 3.29 -18.04
N ARG A 764 -16.13 3.64 -19.28
CA ARG A 764 -16.03 2.70 -20.40
C ARG A 764 -14.58 2.27 -20.65
N GLN A 765 -13.63 3.21 -20.55
CA GLN A 765 -12.20 2.89 -20.61
C GLN A 765 -11.79 1.91 -19.50
N SER A 766 -12.26 2.13 -18.26
CA SER A 766 -11.99 1.22 -17.15
C SER A 766 -12.56 -0.18 -17.36
N HIS A 767 -13.77 -0.29 -17.94
CA HIS A 767 -14.40 -1.57 -18.28
C HIS A 767 -13.62 -2.30 -19.37
N ILE A 768 -13.21 -1.60 -20.42
CA ILE A 768 -12.42 -2.18 -21.53
C ILE A 768 -11.07 -2.69 -21.01
N GLN A 769 -10.37 -1.92 -20.18
CA GLN A 769 -9.08 -2.32 -19.60
C GLN A 769 -9.23 -3.55 -18.71
N PHE A 770 -10.29 -3.61 -17.91
CA PHE A 770 -10.59 -4.76 -17.05
C PHE A 770 -10.95 -6.02 -17.87
N LEU A 771 -11.70 -5.88 -18.96
CA LEU A 771 -12.01 -7.01 -19.83
C LEU A 771 -10.77 -7.50 -20.59
N LYS A 772 -9.89 -6.59 -21.03
CA LYS A 772 -8.61 -6.95 -21.63
C LYS A 772 -7.75 -7.77 -20.66
N SER A 773 -7.65 -7.37 -19.39
CA SER A 773 -6.87 -8.10 -18.38
C SER A 773 -7.44 -9.48 -18.03
N ILE A 774 -8.76 -9.68 -18.15
CA ILE A 774 -9.39 -11.00 -18.04
C ILE A 774 -9.11 -11.84 -19.29
N SER A 775 -9.26 -11.26 -20.49
CA SER A 775 -9.13 -11.98 -21.76
C SER A 775 -7.70 -12.43 -22.09
N SER A 776 -6.67 -11.72 -21.62
CA SER A 776 -5.27 -12.07 -21.86
C SER A 776 -4.81 -13.33 -21.12
N HIS A 777 -5.60 -13.84 -20.17
CA HIS A 777 -5.26 -14.99 -19.33
C HIS A 777 -6.41 -16.01 -19.28
N PRO A 778 -6.63 -16.79 -20.35
CA PRO A 778 -7.61 -17.88 -20.32
C PRO A 778 -7.15 -19.01 -19.39
N THR A 779 -7.80 -19.10 -18.21
CA THR A 779 -8.24 -20.30 -17.46
C THR A 779 -7.41 -21.60 -17.41
N VAL A 780 -6.13 -21.62 -17.80
CA VAL A 780 -5.29 -22.84 -17.70
C VAL A 780 -4.50 -22.89 -16.37
N TYR A 781 -4.40 -21.78 -15.64
CA TYR A 781 -3.59 -21.69 -14.40
C TYR A 781 -4.37 -21.13 -13.18
N ALA A 782 -5.62 -21.54 -13.01
CA ALA A 782 -6.47 -21.10 -11.89
C ALA A 782 -5.96 -21.50 -10.49
N ASN A 783 -4.92 -22.34 -10.38
CA ASN A 783 -4.38 -22.82 -9.10
C ASN A 783 -3.11 -22.09 -8.61
N SER A 784 -2.61 -21.08 -9.33
CA SER A 784 -1.48 -20.26 -8.86
C SER A 784 -1.95 -19.14 -7.91
N SER A 785 -1.60 -19.26 -6.62
CA SER A 785 -1.94 -18.35 -5.51
C SER A 785 -1.58 -16.85 -5.71
N SER A 786 -0.81 -16.50 -6.73
CA SER A 786 -0.29 -15.13 -6.96
C SER A 786 -1.21 -14.22 -7.78
N TYR A 787 -2.15 -14.76 -8.57
CA TYR A 787 -2.98 -13.97 -9.51
C TYR A 787 -4.40 -13.64 -9.03
N LEU A 788 -4.97 -14.48 -8.15
CA LEU A 788 -6.23 -14.22 -7.44
C LEU A 788 -6.29 -12.85 -6.70
N PRO A 789 -5.19 -12.31 -6.12
CA PRO A 789 -5.21 -11.02 -5.45
C PRO A 789 -5.31 -9.80 -6.40
N MET A 790 -4.77 -9.87 -7.63
CA MET A 790 -4.79 -8.72 -8.55
C MET A 790 -6.20 -8.47 -9.11
N HIS A 791 -6.89 -9.51 -9.56
CA HIS A 791 -8.29 -9.39 -10.01
C HIS A 791 -9.22 -8.90 -8.88
N ARG A 792 -8.94 -9.23 -7.61
CA ARG A 792 -9.70 -8.73 -6.45
C ARG A 792 -9.51 -7.23 -6.21
N ARG A 793 -8.32 -6.67 -6.45
CA ARG A 793 -8.07 -5.23 -6.29
C ARG A 793 -8.78 -4.43 -7.38
N ASP A 794 -8.63 -4.84 -8.63
CA ASP A 794 -9.23 -4.15 -9.78
C ASP A 794 -10.77 -4.22 -9.73
N ARG A 795 -11.33 -5.40 -9.40
CA ARG A 795 -12.77 -5.58 -9.18
C ARG A 795 -13.30 -4.64 -8.09
N LYS A 796 -12.55 -4.46 -6.99
CA LYS A 796 -12.92 -3.55 -5.90
C LYS A 796 -12.82 -2.07 -6.30
N ILE A 797 -11.83 -1.69 -7.10
CA ILE A 797 -11.70 -0.31 -7.62
C ILE A 797 -12.91 0.03 -8.49
N ILE A 798 -13.29 -0.87 -9.41
CA ILE A 798 -14.46 -0.70 -10.29
C ILE A 798 -15.75 -0.64 -9.49
N GLN A 799 -15.95 -1.53 -8.51
CA GLN A 799 -17.14 -1.49 -7.66
C GLN A 799 -17.23 -0.19 -6.84
N ASN A 800 -16.12 0.28 -6.29
CA ASN A 800 -16.07 1.56 -5.58
C ASN A 800 -16.39 2.73 -6.52
N MET A 801 -15.94 2.65 -7.77
CA MET A 801 -16.24 3.63 -8.81
C MET A 801 -17.72 3.64 -9.15
N HIS A 802 -18.35 2.50 -9.47
CA HIS A 802 -19.80 2.37 -9.68
C HIS A 802 -20.60 2.97 -8.53
N SER A 803 -20.27 2.56 -7.30
CA SER A 803 -20.93 3.04 -6.09
C SER A 803 -20.75 4.54 -5.87
N SER A 804 -19.58 5.09 -6.19
CA SER A 804 -19.36 6.53 -6.09
C SER A 804 -20.19 7.31 -7.09
N LEU A 805 -20.21 6.88 -8.36
CA LEU A 805 -20.94 7.51 -9.45
C LEU A 805 -22.45 7.51 -9.19
N MET A 806 -23.01 6.35 -8.82
CA MET A 806 -24.43 6.22 -8.50
C MET A 806 -24.84 7.08 -7.30
N ARG A 807 -23.99 7.17 -6.27
CA ARG A 807 -24.25 8.06 -5.12
C ARG A 807 -24.31 9.53 -5.53
N TYR A 808 -23.46 9.97 -6.46
CA TYR A 808 -23.51 11.34 -6.95
C TYR A 808 -24.71 11.60 -7.85
N CYS A 809 -25.14 10.62 -8.66
CA CYS A 809 -26.40 10.69 -9.41
C CYS A 809 -27.60 10.88 -8.46
N ALA A 810 -27.64 10.12 -7.35
CA ALA A 810 -28.66 10.26 -6.32
C ALA A 810 -28.63 11.62 -5.60
N LYS A 811 -27.45 12.25 -5.47
CA LYS A 811 -27.33 13.60 -4.91
C LYS A 811 -27.87 14.66 -5.86
N THR A 812 -27.47 14.60 -7.12
CA THR A 812 -27.79 15.59 -8.16
C THR A 812 -29.19 15.44 -8.73
N GLY A 813 -29.78 14.24 -8.67
CA GLY A 813 -31.08 13.93 -9.29
C GLY A 813 -31.02 13.71 -10.81
N SER A 814 -29.83 13.45 -11.37
CA SER A 814 -29.67 13.21 -12.81
C SER A 814 -30.04 11.77 -13.18
N ILE A 815 -31.25 11.57 -13.70
CA ILE A 815 -31.75 10.24 -14.10
C ILE A 815 -31.10 9.75 -15.39
N SER A 816 -30.95 10.61 -16.40
CA SER A 816 -30.46 10.20 -17.72
C SER A 816 -29.05 9.62 -17.67
N LEU A 817 -28.21 10.13 -16.76
CA LEU A 817 -26.90 9.53 -16.49
C LEU A 817 -27.04 8.24 -15.68
N ALA A 818 -27.88 8.22 -14.64
CA ALA A 818 -28.05 7.04 -13.80
C ALA A 818 -28.50 5.81 -14.59
N LEU A 819 -29.38 5.99 -15.59
CA LEU A 819 -29.80 4.92 -16.50
C LEU A 819 -28.66 4.46 -17.42
N ARG A 820 -27.94 5.40 -18.05
CA ARG A 820 -26.76 5.09 -18.87
C ARG A 820 -25.68 4.33 -18.09
N LEU A 821 -25.42 4.74 -16.84
CA LEU A 821 -24.48 4.04 -15.96
C LEU A 821 -24.98 2.64 -15.58
N CYS A 822 -26.29 2.49 -15.32
CA CYS A 822 -26.89 1.19 -15.05
C CYS A 822 -26.70 0.24 -16.24
N GLU A 823 -26.94 0.71 -17.47
CA GLU A 823 -26.70 -0.04 -18.70
C GLU A 823 -25.23 -0.44 -18.85
N ASP A 824 -24.29 0.50 -18.67
CA ASP A 824 -22.85 0.22 -18.77
C ASP A 824 -22.41 -0.82 -17.69
N ILE A 825 -22.89 -0.71 -16.44
CA ILE A 825 -22.58 -1.65 -15.34
C ILE A 825 -23.12 -3.05 -15.62
N GLN A 826 -24.37 -3.16 -16.06
CA GLN A 826 -25.00 -4.44 -16.37
C GLN A 826 -24.38 -5.09 -17.61
N SER A 827 -24.00 -4.29 -18.62
CA SER A 827 -23.28 -4.79 -19.79
C SER A 827 -21.94 -5.41 -19.41
N LEU A 828 -21.19 -4.78 -18.49
CA LEU A 828 -19.94 -5.35 -17.98
C LEU A 828 -20.19 -6.67 -17.24
N ALA A 829 -21.20 -6.72 -16.37
CA ALA A 829 -21.55 -7.94 -15.62
C ALA A 829 -21.89 -9.10 -16.57
N ALA A 830 -22.66 -8.84 -17.62
CA ALA A 830 -23.01 -9.84 -18.64
C ALA A 830 -21.77 -10.33 -19.42
N GLN A 831 -20.84 -9.43 -19.78
CA GLN A 831 -19.62 -9.80 -20.48
C GLN A 831 -18.66 -10.63 -19.61
N ILE A 832 -18.57 -10.33 -18.30
CA ILE A 832 -17.80 -11.12 -17.34
C ILE A 832 -18.42 -12.51 -17.17
N ALA A 833 -19.74 -12.59 -17.00
CA ALA A 833 -20.43 -13.87 -16.87
C ALA A 833 -20.24 -14.75 -18.13
N TRP A 834 -20.22 -14.13 -19.31
CA TRP A 834 -19.91 -14.82 -20.57
C TRP A 834 -18.46 -15.34 -20.61
N LEU A 835 -17.48 -14.55 -20.15
CA LEU A 835 -16.07 -14.96 -20.09
C LEU A 835 -15.80 -16.05 -19.04
N GLU A 836 -16.54 -16.06 -17.92
CA GLU A 836 -16.38 -17.02 -16.83
C GLU A 836 -17.07 -18.38 -17.09
N SER A 837 -17.94 -18.49 -18.12
CA SER A 837 -18.76 -19.68 -18.40
C SER A 837 -18.40 -20.34 -19.74
N PRO A 838 -17.59 -21.42 -19.78
CA PRO A 838 -17.17 -22.04 -21.06
C PRO A 838 -18.23 -22.95 -21.71
N ASN A 839 -19.31 -23.29 -21.01
CA ASN A 839 -20.34 -24.20 -21.51
C ASN A 839 -21.69 -23.48 -21.66
N ASN A 840 -22.25 -23.57 -22.88
CA ASN A 840 -23.53 -22.99 -23.30
C ASN A 840 -24.67 -23.17 -22.29
N SER A 841 -24.98 -22.11 -21.55
CA SER A 841 -26.34 -21.73 -21.18
C SER A 841 -26.31 -20.22 -20.94
N SER A 842 -26.96 -19.44 -21.81
CA SER A 842 -27.05 -17.99 -21.66
C SER A 842 -27.82 -17.62 -20.38
N PRO A 843 -27.26 -16.81 -19.47
CA PRO A 843 -28.07 -16.09 -18.52
C PRO A 843 -28.14 -14.61 -18.95
N PHE A 844 -29.36 -14.10 -19.07
CA PHE A 844 -29.81 -12.73 -19.32
C PHE A 844 -30.11 -12.32 -20.77
N PRO A 845 -31.33 -11.82 -21.05
CA PRO A 845 -31.67 -11.23 -22.33
C PRO A 845 -31.05 -9.83 -22.47
N LYS A 846 -30.75 -9.54 -23.74
CA LYS A 846 -30.18 -8.32 -24.33
C LYS A 846 -30.66 -7.02 -23.67
N ALA A 847 -29.69 -6.08 -23.58
CA ALA A 847 -29.82 -4.63 -23.45
C ALA A 847 -31.24 -4.08 -23.65
N ILE A 848 -31.76 -3.35 -22.66
CA ILE A 848 -33.05 -2.65 -22.67
C ILE A 848 -33.14 -1.70 -23.88
N PRO A 849 -33.99 -1.95 -24.88
CA PRO A 849 -34.33 -0.98 -25.90
C PRO A 849 -35.81 -0.60 -25.71
N GLY A 850 -36.06 0.59 -25.17
CA GLY A 850 -37.39 1.19 -25.18
C GLY A 850 -38.39 0.65 -24.15
N LEU A 851 -38.82 1.54 -23.27
CA LEU A 851 -40.03 1.37 -22.46
C LEU A 851 -41.27 1.43 -23.39
N SER A 852 -41.66 0.30 -23.97
CA SER A 852 -43.02 0.10 -24.46
C SER A 852 -43.46 -1.36 -24.33
N GLU A 853 -44.42 -1.54 -23.44
CA GLU A 853 -45.45 -2.60 -23.41
C GLU A 853 -45.06 -4.04 -23.04
N THR A 854 -45.94 -4.61 -22.18
CA THR A 854 -46.09 -6.01 -21.76
C THR A 854 -45.15 -6.53 -20.66
N THR A 855 -45.57 -6.26 -19.42
CA THR A 855 -45.22 -7.01 -18.21
C THR A 855 -45.86 -8.40 -18.24
N SER A 856 -45.14 -9.41 -18.70
CA SER A 856 -45.45 -10.82 -18.40
C SER A 856 -44.30 -11.73 -18.84
N GLN A 857 -43.23 -11.81 -18.03
CA GLN A 857 -42.28 -12.94 -17.90
C GLN A 857 -41.07 -12.46 -17.09
N LEU A 858 -41.12 -12.68 -15.77
CA LEU A 858 -40.02 -12.42 -14.84
C LEU A 858 -39.95 -13.59 -13.87
N GLU A 859 -39.20 -14.62 -14.24
CA GLU A 859 -38.79 -15.70 -13.32
C GLU A 859 -37.27 -15.91 -13.42
N GLU A 860 -36.70 -16.13 -12.23
CA GLU A 860 -35.33 -16.55 -11.88
C GLU A 860 -34.18 -15.52 -12.01
N VAL A 861 -33.95 -14.79 -10.91
CA VAL A 861 -32.63 -14.21 -10.59
C VAL A 861 -32.12 -14.87 -9.30
N LEU A 862 -31.10 -15.73 -9.43
CA LEU A 862 -30.40 -16.46 -8.36
C LEU A 862 -29.39 -15.57 -7.58
N PRO A 863 -28.95 -15.97 -6.36
CA PRO A 863 -28.48 -15.06 -5.32
C PRO A 863 -27.06 -14.53 -5.50
N VAL A 864 -26.89 -13.30 -5.01
CA VAL A 864 -25.73 -12.41 -5.20
C VAL A 864 -24.57 -12.85 -4.30
N SER A 865 -23.54 -13.47 -4.89
CA SER A 865 -22.24 -13.63 -4.24
C SER A 865 -21.64 -12.26 -3.89
N ARG A 866 -20.91 -12.15 -2.76
CA ARG A 866 -20.16 -10.92 -2.37
C ARG A 866 -19.16 -10.46 -3.43
N ASP A 867 -18.82 -11.34 -4.37
CA ASP A 867 -17.88 -11.08 -5.46
C ASP A 867 -18.56 -10.64 -6.77
N TYR A 868 -19.88 -10.43 -6.82
CA TYR A 868 -20.60 -10.00 -8.05
C TYR A 868 -20.25 -8.55 -8.46
N LEU A 869 -19.76 -8.37 -9.70
CA LEU A 869 -19.43 -7.06 -10.29
C LEU A 869 -20.59 -6.52 -11.15
N GLY A 870 -21.77 -6.36 -10.54
CA GLY A 870 -22.94 -5.72 -11.15
C GLY A 870 -23.67 -4.83 -10.16
N MET A 871 -24.87 -4.37 -10.52
CA MET A 871 -25.65 -3.45 -9.67
C MET A 871 -25.97 -4.08 -8.31
N ASN A 872 -25.42 -3.49 -7.26
CA ASN A 872 -25.60 -3.91 -5.88
C ASN A 872 -26.84 -3.25 -5.26
N LEU A 873 -27.28 -3.77 -4.11
CA LEU A 873 -28.41 -3.24 -3.33
C LEU A 873 -28.33 -1.72 -3.11
N ARG A 874 -27.13 -1.20 -2.80
CA ARG A 874 -26.90 0.24 -2.58
C ARG A 874 -27.07 1.06 -3.85
N GLU A 875 -26.65 0.52 -4.99
CA GLU A 875 -26.70 1.18 -6.29
C GLU A 875 -28.14 1.24 -6.80
N TRP A 876 -28.92 0.17 -6.62
CA TRP A 876 -30.37 0.18 -6.86
C TRP A 876 -31.10 1.21 -6.01
N LYS A 877 -30.79 1.28 -4.70
CA LYS A 877 -31.35 2.34 -3.84
C LYS A 877 -30.99 3.75 -4.35
N TRP A 878 -29.75 3.96 -4.79
CA TRP A 878 -29.33 5.26 -5.33
C TRP A 878 -30.04 5.61 -6.64
N LEU A 879 -30.30 4.63 -7.51
CA LEU A 879 -31.12 4.83 -8.70
C LEU A 879 -32.55 5.25 -8.34
N ILE A 880 -33.19 4.57 -7.39
CA ILE A 880 -34.51 4.92 -6.86
C ILE A 880 -34.51 6.34 -6.29
N GLN A 881 -33.46 6.71 -5.55
CA GLN A 881 -33.31 8.06 -4.99
C GLN A 881 -33.13 9.14 -6.07
N ALA A 882 -32.37 8.86 -7.14
CA ALA A 882 -32.22 9.76 -8.28
C ALA A 882 -33.56 9.92 -9.01
N ALA A 883 -34.27 8.81 -9.26
CA ALA A 883 -35.58 8.78 -9.90
C ALA A 883 -36.62 9.59 -9.11
N ALA A 884 -36.65 9.40 -7.79
CA ALA A 884 -37.55 10.11 -6.90
C ALA A 884 -37.32 11.63 -6.92
N LYS A 885 -36.06 12.09 -6.86
CA LYS A 885 -35.74 13.52 -6.87
C LYS A 885 -36.09 14.23 -8.16
N ALA A 886 -36.02 13.54 -9.29
CA ALA A 886 -36.43 14.10 -10.58
C ALA A 886 -37.91 13.82 -10.91
N GLY A 887 -38.68 13.21 -9.99
CA GLY A 887 -40.13 13.04 -10.12
C GLY A 887 -40.58 11.90 -11.05
N HIS A 888 -39.67 11.07 -11.56
CA HIS A 888 -40.01 9.98 -12.47
C HIS A 888 -40.44 8.71 -11.70
N TRP A 889 -41.70 8.69 -11.26
CA TRP A 889 -42.24 7.61 -10.46
C TRP A 889 -42.27 6.23 -11.15
N LYS A 890 -42.42 6.16 -12.48
CA LYS A 890 -42.41 4.89 -13.24
C LYS A 890 -41.05 4.18 -13.12
N VAL A 891 -39.96 4.93 -13.27
CA VAL A 891 -38.58 4.43 -13.15
C VAL A 891 -38.30 4.02 -11.70
N CYS A 892 -38.82 4.79 -10.74
CA CYS A 892 -38.74 4.47 -9.32
C CYS A 892 -39.40 3.11 -9.02
N LEU A 893 -40.61 2.89 -9.54
CA LEU A 893 -41.36 1.64 -9.37
C LEU A 893 -40.68 0.44 -10.06
N SER A 894 -40.22 0.61 -11.30
CA SER A 894 -39.52 -0.46 -12.02
C SER A 894 -38.20 -0.83 -11.34
N ALA A 895 -37.45 0.16 -10.85
CA ALA A 895 -36.21 -0.08 -10.10
C ALA A 895 -36.49 -0.74 -8.73
N PHE A 896 -37.62 -0.43 -8.09
CA PHE A 896 -38.05 -1.12 -6.88
C PHE A 896 -38.40 -2.59 -7.13
N GLN A 897 -39.03 -2.93 -8.26
CA GLN A 897 -39.30 -4.32 -8.64
C GLN A 897 -38.01 -5.15 -8.83
N MET A 898 -36.92 -4.51 -9.30
CA MET A 898 -35.62 -5.17 -9.40
C MET A 898 -35.00 -5.52 -8.03
N LEU A 899 -35.52 -4.99 -6.93
CA LEU A 899 -35.07 -5.34 -5.57
C LEU A 899 -35.73 -6.62 -5.04
N ARG A 900 -36.73 -7.18 -5.72
CA ARG A 900 -37.49 -8.36 -5.27
C ARG A 900 -36.61 -9.53 -4.80
N PRO A 901 -35.58 -9.98 -5.55
CA PRO A 901 -34.73 -11.10 -5.10
C PRO A 901 -33.98 -10.82 -3.79
N TYR A 902 -33.65 -9.55 -3.51
CA TYR A 902 -32.98 -9.16 -2.25
C TYR A 902 -33.95 -9.14 -1.06
N VAL A 903 -35.23 -8.92 -1.32
CA VAL A 903 -36.28 -8.86 -0.28
C VAL A 903 -36.76 -10.26 0.06
N GLU A 904 -36.97 -11.12 -0.94
CA GLU A 904 -37.40 -12.52 -0.78
C GLU A 904 -36.39 -13.36 0.03
N PHE A 905 -35.09 -13.02 0.00
CA PHE A 905 -34.08 -13.68 0.84
C PHE A 905 -34.36 -13.57 2.36
N TYR A 906 -35.10 -12.56 2.80
CA TYR A 906 -35.46 -12.36 4.21
C TYR A 906 -36.81 -12.97 4.59
N HIS A 907 -37.50 -13.64 3.66
CA HIS A 907 -38.76 -14.30 3.93
C HIS A 907 -38.56 -15.45 4.93
N LYS A 908 -39.39 -15.51 5.98
CA LYS A 908 -39.23 -16.46 7.11
C LYS A 908 -39.51 -17.92 6.75
N ASP A 909 -40.23 -18.17 5.67
CA ASP A 909 -40.63 -19.51 5.24
C ASP A 909 -39.87 -19.89 3.97
N ASP A 910 -38.65 -20.43 4.09
CA ASP A 910 -38.12 -21.35 3.07
C ASP A 910 -36.92 -22.16 3.52
N SER A 911 -37.22 -23.22 4.29
CA SER A 911 -36.44 -24.45 4.28
C SER A 911 -36.81 -25.38 3.10
N SER A 912 -37.62 -24.92 2.14
CA SER A 912 -38.25 -25.79 1.13
C SER A 912 -38.01 -25.44 -0.35
N TRP A 913 -37.69 -24.20 -0.75
CA TRP A 913 -37.65 -23.84 -2.18
C TRP A 913 -36.29 -23.78 -2.89
N LEU A 914 -35.18 -24.14 -2.24
CA LEU A 914 -33.90 -24.36 -2.93
C LEU A 914 -33.22 -25.62 -2.38
N GLY A 915 -33.37 -26.74 -3.09
CA GLY A 915 -32.76 -28.04 -2.78
C GLY A 915 -31.23 -28.11 -2.93
N HIS A 916 -30.52 -27.05 -2.55
CA HIS A 916 -29.06 -27.09 -2.42
C HIS A 916 -28.64 -26.48 -1.09
N GLU A 917 -28.20 -27.35 -0.18
CA GLU A 917 -27.41 -27.03 1.00
C GLU A 917 -26.16 -26.23 0.58
N LYS A 918 -26.28 -24.91 0.54
CA LYS A 918 -25.15 -24.01 0.73
C LYS A 918 -25.53 -23.11 1.90
N GLN A 919 -24.83 -23.32 3.03
CA GLN A 919 -24.84 -22.40 4.16
C GLN A 919 -24.49 -21.00 3.65
N PHE A 920 -25.50 -20.15 3.49
CA PHE A 920 -25.32 -18.73 3.27
C PHE A 920 -25.27 -18.04 4.63
N ASP A 921 -24.19 -17.29 4.89
CA ASP A 921 -24.10 -16.44 6.08
C ASP A 921 -25.29 -15.47 6.11
N PRO A 922 -25.96 -15.26 7.26
CA PRO A 922 -27.07 -14.32 7.36
C PRO A 922 -26.61 -12.91 6.98
N LEU A 923 -27.25 -12.30 5.97
CA LEU A 923 -26.97 -10.92 5.57
C LEU A 923 -27.17 -9.96 6.76
N PRO A 924 -26.27 -8.97 6.95
CA PRO A 924 -26.29 -8.11 8.12
C PRO A 924 -27.55 -7.22 8.15
N ALA A 925 -28.10 -6.96 9.34
CA ALA A 925 -29.27 -6.08 9.58
C ALA A 925 -29.16 -4.67 8.95
N LYS A 926 -27.95 -4.24 8.57
CA LYS A 926 -27.70 -2.98 7.84
C LYS A 926 -28.29 -2.99 6.42
N ASP A 927 -28.33 -4.13 5.75
CA ASP A 927 -28.83 -4.24 4.37
C ASP A 927 -30.36 -4.22 4.33
N TYR A 928 -31.02 -4.82 5.32
CA TYR A 928 -32.48 -4.67 5.51
C TYR A 928 -32.89 -3.20 5.71
N ASN A 929 -32.13 -2.43 6.51
CA ASN A 929 -32.36 -0.99 6.65
C ASN A 929 -32.20 -0.21 5.33
N ILE A 930 -31.36 -0.68 4.40
CA ILE A 930 -31.20 -0.06 3.07
C ILE A 930 -32.45 -0.32 2.22
N LEU A 931 -33.01 -1.52 2.27
CA LEU A 931 -34.26 -1.89 1.62
C LEU A 931 -35.46 -1.09 2.17
N CYS A 932 -35.60 -1.00 3.50
CA CYS A 932 -36.65 -0.19 4.14
C CYS A 932 -36.59 1.29 3.70
N ASN A 933 -35.37 1.83 3.58
CA ASN A 933 -35.17 3.19 3.08
C ASN A 933 -35.56 3.33 1.59
N ALA A 934 -35.27 2.32 0.75
CA ALA A 934 -35.65 2.34 -0.66
C ALA A 934 -37.18 2.35 -0.83
N LEU A 935 -37.90 1.53 -0.04
CA LEU A 935 -39.36 1.54 0.01
C LEU A 935 -39.90 2.91 0.48
N GLY A 936 -39.32 3.47 1.54
CA GLY A 936 -39.70 4.80 2.04
C GLY A 936 -39.54 5.92 1.00
N ILE A 937 -38.46 5.89 0.21
CA ILE A 937 -38.23 6.84 -0.89
C ILE A 937 -39.25 6.62 -2.01
N THR A 938 -39.52 5.37 -2.38
CA THR A 938 -40.47 5.01 -3.44
C THR A 938 -41.88 5.49 -3.11
N ILE A 939 -42.35 5.22 -1.89
CA ILE A 939 -43.66 5.69 -1.43
C ILE A 939 -43.72 7.21 -1.37
N SER A 940 -42.65 7.88 -0.94
CA SER A 940 -42.60 9.35 -0.92
C SER A 940 -42.77 9.93 -2.34
N CYS A 941 -42.08 9.36 -3.33
CA CYS A 941 -42.20 9.77 -4.74
C CYS A 941 -43.60 9.52 -5.30
N LEU A 942 -44.22 8.38 -4.99
CA LEU A 942 -45.58 8.06 -5.42
C LEU A 942 -46.62 8.98 -4.77
N CYS A 943 -46.42 9.35 -3.50
CA CYS A 943 -47.27 10.32 -2.80
C CYS A 943 -47.16 11.72 -3.38
N GLU A 944 -45.95 12.19 -3.69
CA GLU A 944 -45.73 13.49 -4.35
C GLU A 944 -46.41 13.55 -5.74
N ASN A 945 -46.49 12.41 -6.44
CA ASN A 945 -47.16 12.28 -7.73
C ASN A 945 -48.65 11.87 -7.65
N HIS A 946 -49.22 11.85 -6.44
CA HIS A 946 -50.63 11.52 -6.17
C HIS A 946 -51.15 10.19 -6.73
N GLN A 947 -50.37 9.10 -6.62
CA GLN A 947 -50.73 7.76 -7.12
C GLN A 947 -51.13 6.77 -6.00
N PRO A 948 -52.38 6.79 -5.47
CA PRO A 948 -52.76 6.00 -4.29
C PRO A 948 -52.76 4.47 -4.51
N ALA A 949 -53.18 4.00 -5.69
CA ALA A 949 -53.25 2.57 -5.99
C ALA A 949 -51.85 1.91 -5.97
N TRP A 950 -50.85 2.58 -6.55
CA TRP A 950 -49.48 2.08 -6.58
C TRP A 950 -48.79 2.14 -5.21
N VAL A 951 -49.18 3.07 -4.34
CA VAL A 951 -48.67 3.13 -2.96
C VAL A 951 -49.16 1.91 -2.18
N VAL A 952 -50.48 1.62 -2.22
CA VAL A 952 -51.04 0.44 -1.55
C VAL A 952 -50.42 -0.84 -2.09
N ARG A 953 -50.32 -0.96 -3.42
CA ARG A 953 -49.68 -2.11 -4.06
C ARG A 953 -48.22 -2.29 -3.66
N SER A 954 -47.43 -1.22 -3.60
CA SER A 954 -46.01 -1.32 -3.22
C SER A 954 -45.81 -1.79 -1.78
N ILE A 955 -46.75 -1.46 -0.88
CA ILE A 955 -46.75 -1.94 0.51
C ILE A 955 -47.20 -3.40 0.57
N ASP A 956 -48.24 -3.76 -0.19
CA ASP A 956 -48.71 -5.16 -0.30
C ASP A 956 -47.61 -6.07 -0.89
N ASP A 957 -46.94 -5.63 -1.96
CA ASP A 957 -45.81 -6.32 -2.59
C ASP A 957 -44.65 -6.49 -1.60
N TRP A 958 -44.34 -5.49 -0.77
CA TRP A 958 -43.33 -5.61 0.27
C TRP A 958 -43.69 -6.65 1.33
N ILE A 959 -44.93 -6.65 1.81
CA ILE A 959 -45.42 -7.62 2.80
C ILE A 959 -45.31 -9.03 2.21
N LEU A 960 -45.69 -9.19 0.94
CA LEU A 960 -45.59 -10.46 0.22
C LEU A 960 -44.14 -10.94 0.06
N TRP A 961 -43.23 -10.05 -0.35
CA TRP A 961 -41.84 -10.45 -0.59
C TRP A 961 -41.05 -10.69 0.70
N SER A 962 -41.25 -9.85 1.73
CA SER A 962 -40.40 -9.89 2.93
C SER A 962 -40.95 -10.79 4.04
N GLY A 963 -42.27 -11.01 4.11
CA GLY A 963 -42.90 -11.64 5.28
C GLY A 963 -42.77 -10.82 6.58
N HIS A 964 -42.30 -9.57 6.49
CA HIS A 964 -42.00 -8.69 7.62
C HIS A 964 -42.83 -7.40 7.60
N LYS A 965 -42.99 -6.78 8.78
CA LYS A 965 -43.69 -5.49 8.94
C LYS A 965 -43.03 -4.40 8.08
N PRO A 966 -43.79 -3.62 7.28
CA PRO A 966 -43.24 -2.53 6.48
C PRO A 966 -42.74 -1.37 7.38
N PRO A 967 -41.86 -0.47 6.91
CA PRO A 967 -41.42 0.68 7.68
C PRO A 967 -42.60 1.63 8.02
N HIS A 968 -42.81 1.91 9.31
CA HIS A 968 -43.95 2.70 9.80
C HIS A 968 -44.06 4.10 9.17
N GLU A 969 -42.93 4.77 8.90
CA GLU A 969 -42.92 6.07 8.23
C GLU A 969 -43.53 6.04 6.83
N ALA A 970 -43.33 4.93 6.11
CA ALA A 970 -43.81 4.78 4.75
C ALA A 970 -45.33 4.51 4.72
N VAL A 971 -45.79 3.67 5.65
CA VAL A 971 -47.22 3.41 5.89
C VAL A 971 -47.95 4.71 6.28
N ILE A 972 -47.41 5.49 7.22
CA ILE A 972 -48.03 6.78 7.62
C ILE A 972 -48.09 7.76 6.44
N LYS A 973 -47.08 7.81 5.58
CA LYS A 973 -47.11 8.62 4.35
C LYS A 973 -48.18 8.15 3.36
N ALA A 974 -48.38 6.84 3.24
CA ALA A 974 -49.46 6.26 2.44
C ALA A 974 -50.84 6.65 3.01
N VAL A 975 -51.02 6.54 4.33
CA VAL A 975 -52.28 6.92 5.01
C VAL A 975 -52.59 8.40 4.80
N ARG A 976 -51.60 9.31 4.85
CA ARG A 976 -51.81 10.74 4.53
C ARG A 976 -52.36 10.95 3.13
N LEU A 977 -51.82 10.26 2.14
CA LEU A 977 -52.30 10.37 0.76
C LEU A 977 -53.73 9.83 0.62
N LEU A 978 -54.01 8.65 1.18
CA LEU A 978 -55.35 8.02 1.11
C LEU A 978 -56.41 8.85 1.85
N SER A 979 -56.04 9.41 3.01
CA SER A 979 -56.89 10.31 3.79
C SER A 979 -57.23 11.58 3.02
N SER A 980 -56.24 12.23 2.40
CA SER A 980 -56.47 13.41 1.54
C SER A 980 -57.36 13.15 0.32
N LYS A 981 -57.49 11.88 -0.10
CA LYS A 981 -58.35 11.44 -1.21
C LYS A 981 -59.71 10.90 -0.74
N GLY A 982 -59.98 10.86 0.58
CA GLY A 982 -61.22 10.36 1.15
C GLY A 982 -61.41 8.83 1.05
N GLN A 983 -60.33 8.05 0.92
CA GLN A 983 -60.38 6.58 0.79
C GLN A 983 -60.20 5.88 2.16
N HIS A 984 -61.10 6.13 3.11
CA HIS A 984 -60.95 5.68 4.51
C HIS A 984 -60.99 4.15 4.67
N ASN A 985 -61.80 3.45 3.89
CA ASN A 985 -61.87 1.98 3.91
C ASN A 985 -60.54 1.33 3.51
N SER A 986 -59.82 1.95 2.56
CA SER A 986 -58.50 1.48 2.14
C SER A 986 -57.44 1.73 3.21
N VAL A 987 -57.59 2.78 4.04
CA VAL A 987 -56.71 3.03 5.20
C VAL A 987 -56.86 1.92 6.23
N ALA A 988 -58.10 1.53 6.57
CA ALA A 988 -58.36 0.44 7.52
C ALA A 988 -57.84 -0.91 7.00
N SER A 989 -58.04 -1.20 5.71
CA SER A 989 -57.51 -2.42 5.07
C SER A 989 -55.97 -2.44 5.06
N LEU A 990 -55.32 -1.32 4.77
CA LEU A 990 -53.86 -1.22 4.74
C LEU A 990 -53.25 -1.36 6.14
N LEU A 991 -53.88 -0.77 7.16
CA LEU A 991 -53.45 -0.91 8.55
C LEU A 991 -53.59 -2.34 9.06
N SER A 992 -54.75 -2.98 8.85
CA SER A 992 -54.97 -4.37 9.27
C SER A 992 -53.96 -5.33 8.65
N LYS A 993 -53.69 -5.22 7.34
CA LYS A 993 -52.65 -6.00 6.67
C LYS A 993 -51.26 -5.74 7.23
N SER A 994 -50.88 -4.47 7.41
CA SER A 994 -49.54 -4.09 7.91
C SER A 994 -49.29 -4.57 9.34
N ILE A 995 -50.34 -4.63 10.16
CA ILE A 995 -50.26 -5.09 11.54
C ILE A 995 -50.21 -6.62 11.61
N SER A 996 -50.98 -7.32 10.77
CA SER A 996 -50.95 -8.79 10.69
C SER A 996 -49.63 -9.37 10.16
N ALA A 997 -48.81 -8.54 9.51
CA ALA A 997 -47.57 -8.95 8.86
C ALA A 997 -46.41 -9.12 9.86
N GLY A 998 -46.43 -10.14 10.73
CA GLY A 998 -45.24 -10.61 11.48
C GLY A 998 -45.40 -10.72 13.01
N LEU A 999 -44.63 -11.65 13.59
CA LEU A 999 -44.61 -12.02 15.02
C LEU A 999 -43.51 -11.25 15.80
N GLU A 1000 -43.78 -10.02 16.23
CA GLU A 1000 -42.97 -9.34 17.26
C GLU A 1000 -43.86 -9.08 18.48
N GLU A 1001 -43.33 -9.37 19.68
CA GLU A 1001 -44.07 -9.30 20.96
C GLU A 1001 -44.24 -7.85 21.48
N ASP A 1002 -43.44 -6.89 20.98
CA ASP A 1002 -43.48 -5.50 21.42
C ASP A 1002 -44.50 -4.65 20.63
N PRO A 1003 -45.57 -4.11 21.27
CA PRO A 1003 -46.63 -3.33 20.60
C PRO A 1003 -46.20 -1.92 20.13
N THR A 1004 -44.90 -1.60 20.18
CA THR A 1004 -44.40 -0.24 19.94
C THR A 1004 -44.58 0.22 18.49
N TYR A 1005 -44.57 -0.71 17.54
CA TYR A 1005 -44.77 -0.44 16.12
C TYR A 1005 -46.25 -0.14 15.82
N GLU A 1006 -47.15 -0.96 16.34
CA GLU A 1006 -48.60 -0.87 16.22
C GLU A 1006 -49.09 0.47 16.80
N ILE A 1007 -48.61 0.81 18.00
CA ILE A 1007 -48.92 2.09 18.64
C ILE A 1007 -48.50 3.26 17.73
N ARG A 1008 -47.27 3.26 17.18
CA ARG A 1008 -46.80 4.35 16.31
C ARG A 1008 -47.63 4.49 15.04
N LEU A 1009 -48.00 3.37 14.41
CA LEU A 1009 -48.83 3.36 13.21
C LEU A 1009 -50.23 3.90 13.47
N VAL A 1010 -50.91 3.36 14.49
CA VAL A 1010 -52.27 3.74 14.87
C VAL A 1010 -52.32 5.22 15.26
N VAL A 1011 -51.42 5.67 16.13
CA VAL A 1011 -51.34 7.07 16.56
C VAL A 1011 -51.05 7.98 15.36
N GLY A 1012 -50.19 7.55 14.45
CA GLY A 1012 -49.91 8.23 13.19
C GLY A 1012 -51.15 8.36 12.30
N ALA A 1013 -51.89 7.27 12.10
CA ALA A 1013 -53.08 7.23 11.27
C ALA A 1013 -54.25 8.07 11.83
N ILE A 1014 -54.55 7.95 13.12
CA ILE A 1014 -55.56 8.76 13.82
C ILE A 1014 -55.22 10.25 13.68
N SER A 1015 -53.95 10.61 13.90
CA SER A 1015 -53.50 12.00 13.80
C SER A 1015 -53.63 12.56 12.38
N THR A 1016 -53.50 11.72 11.34
CA THR A 1016 -53.64 12.14 9.95
C THR A 1016 -55.11 12.28 9.54
N LEU A 1017 -55.95 11.31 9.91
CA LEU A 1017 -57.39 11.35 9.63
C LEU A 1017 -58.07 12.52 10.33
N TYR A 1018 -57.68 12.80 11.58
CA TYR A 1018 -58.18 13.95 12.33
C TYR A 1018 -57.84 15.28 11.65
N LYS A 1019 -56.61 15.45 11.16
CA LYS A 1019 -56.18 16.68 10.46
C LYS A 1019 -56.95 16.92 9.16
N ASP A 1020 -57.34 15.85 8.48
CA ASP A 1020 -58.11 15.92 7.23
C ASP A 1020 -59.63 16.00 7.48
N GLY A 1021 -60.07 16.06 8.75
CA GLY A 1021 -61.48 16.23 9.14
C GLY A 1021 -62.30 14.94 9.17
N HIS A 1022 -61.65 13.78 9.07
CA HIS A 1022 -62.31 12.46 9.03
C HIS A 1022 -62.36 11.81 10.41
N SER A 1023 -63.16 12.40 11.29
CA SER A 1023 -63.21 12.05 12.71
C SER A 1023 -63.85 10.69 13.00
N VAL A 1024 -64.82 10.22 12.19
CA VAL A 1024 -65.45 8.89 12.35
C VAL A 1024 -64.46 7.75 12.06
N ALA A 1025 -63.73 7.82 10.95
CA ALA A 1025 -62.73 6.80 10.61
C ALA A 1025 -61.57 6.77 11.62
N ALA A 1026 -61.25 7.91 12.24
CA ALA A 1026 -60.28 7.99 13.32
C ALA A 1026 -60.78 7.28 14.59
N ASP A 1027 -62.08 7.39 14.91
CA ASP A 1027 -62.71 6.67 16.02
C ASP A 1027 -62.64 5.15 15.81
N ASP A 1028 -62.96 4.66 14.61
CA ASP A 1028 -62.93 3.21 14.31
C ASP A 1028 -61.54 2.60 14.53
N ILE A 1029 -60.48 3.32 14.12
CA ILE A 1029 -59.09 2.90 14.32
C ILE A 1029 -58.67 3.02 15.79
N PHE A 1030 -59.15 4.05 16.51
CA PHE A 1030 -58.92 4.17 17.95
C PHE A 1030 -59.56 3.00 18.70
N LEU A 1031 -60.81 2.65 18.36
CA LEU A 1031 -61.52 1.53 18.97
C LEU A 1031 -60.79 0.20 18.72
N LEU A 1032 -60.34 -0.04 17.49
CA LEU A 1032 -59.54 -1.23 17.14
C LEU A 1032 -58.26 -1.34 17.99
N ALA A 1033 -57.61 -0.21 18.25
CA ALA A 1033 -56.39 -0.19 19.04
C ALA A 1033 -56.64 -0.41 20.55
N VAL A 1034 -57.79 0.04 21.05
CA VAL A 1034 -58.24 -0.25 22.42
C VAL A 1034 -58.61 -1.72 22.57
N THR A 1035 -59.36 -2.31 21.61
CA THR A 1035 -59.76 -3.73 21.67
C THR A 1035 -58.57 -4.68 21.63
N ASN A 1036 -57.50 -4.29 20.93
CA ASN A 1036 -56.26 -5.08 20.86
C ASN A 1036 -55.29 -4.80 22.04
N GLY A 1037 -55.66 -3.92 22.97
CA GLY A 1037 -54.84 -3.59 24.15
C GLY A 1037 -53.60 -2.76 23.87
N TRP A 1038 -53.48 -2.13 22.69
CA TRP A 1038 -52.30 -1.32 22.34
C TRP A 1038 -52.31 0.06 23.00
N ILE A 1039 -53.50 0.63 23.23
CA ILE A 1039 -53.66 1.94 23.87
C ILE A 1039 -54.46 1.74 25.17
N PRO A 1040 -53.95 2.23 26.31
CA PRO A 1040 -54.71 2.21 27.56
C PRO A 1040 -55.91 3.16 27.46
N PHE A 1041 -57.11 2.61 27.59
CA PHE A 1041 -58.36 3.37 27.64
C PHE A 1041 -59.30 2.69 28.64
N ASP A 1042 -59.45 3.30 29.81
CA ASP A 1042 -60.34 2.82 30.87
C ASP A 1042 -61.27 3.97 31.31
N LEU A 1043 -62.58 3.71 31.32
CA LEU A 1043 -63.57 4.52 32.02
C LEU A 1043 -63.74 3.96 33.43
N LYS A 1044 -63.07 4.58 34.42
CA LYS A 1044 -63.08 4.08 35.81
C LYS A 1044 -64.24 4.70 36.58
N ARG A 1045 -65.01 3.88 37.29
CA ARG A 1045 -66.04 4.34 38.24
C ARG A 1045 -65.38 4.61 39.59
N GLN A 1046 -65.57 5.79 40.17
CA GLN A 1046 -64.98 6.15 41.45
C GLN A 1046 -65.89 5.68 42.61
N ASP A 1047 -65.35 4.93 43.58
CA ASP A 1047 -66.09 4.29 44.70
C ASP A 1047 -66.56 5.26 45.81
N VAL A 1048 -66.83 6.53 45.49
CA VAL A 1048 -67.32 7.53 46.46
C VAL A 1048 -68.81 7.82 46.18
N ALA A 1049 -69.61 8.01 47.23
CA ALA A 1049 -71.04 8.31 47.16
C ALA A 1049 -71.34 9.41 46.12
N GLY A 1050 -71.84 9.01 44.95
CA GLY A 1050 -72.01 9.86 43.76
C GLY A 1050 -71.40 9.30 42.45
N GLY A 1051 -70.58 8.24 42.52
CA GLY A 1051 -70.26 7.35 41.39
C GLY A 1051 -69.71 7.98 40.10
N ALA A 1052 -69.02 9.12 40.17
CA ALA A 1052 -68.52 9.83 38.99
C ALA A 1052 -67.62 8.95 38.10
N LEU A 1053 -67.84 9.00 36.79
CA LEU A 1053 -67.00 8.34 35.79
C LEU A 1053 -65.73 9.17 35.59
N VAL A 1054 -64.56 8.55 35.56
CA VAL A 1054 -63.28 9.22 35.31
C VAL A 1054 -62.73 8.76 33.98
N LEU A 1055 -62.56 9.70 33.06
CA LEU A 1055 -61.89 9.50 31.78
C LEU A 1055 -60.49 10.11 31.84
N ASP A 1056 -59.48 9.28 31.69
CA ASP A 1056 -58.10 9.72 31.78
C ASP A 1056 -57.45 9.91 30.40
N LEU A 1057 -57.11 11.15 30.08
CA LEU A 1057 -56.48 11.56 28.81
C LEU A 1057 -55.01 11.98 29.01
N HIS A 1058 -54.46 11.87 30.22
CA HIS A 1058 -53.09 12.32 30.46
C HIS A 1058 -52.10 11.44 29.67
N GLY A 1059 -51.24 12.07 28.86
CA GLY A 1059 -50.28 11.35 28.02
C GLY A 1059 -50.77 11.06 26.60
N MET A 1060 -52.05 11.29 26.28
CA MET A 1060 -52.55 11.20 24.90
C MET A 1060 -52.23 12.48 24.10
N ASN A 1061 -52.12 12.35 22.77
CA ASN A 1061 -52.06 13.51 21.88
C ASN A 1061 -53.47 14.06 21.61
N LEU A 1062 -53.59 15.27 21.05
CA LEU A 1062 -54.88 15.92 20.82
C LEU A 1062 -55.86 15.08 19.97
N PRO A 1063 -55.46 14.51 18.80
CA PRO A 1063 -56.33 13.64 18.00
C PRO A 1063 -56.83 12.39 18.74
N MET A 1064 -55.97 11.76 19.54
CA MET A 1064 -56.36 10.60 20.35
C MET A 1064 -57.31 10.98 21.47
N ALA A 1065 -57.03 12.09 22.18
CA ALA A 1065 -57.90 12.60 23.23
C ALA A 1065 -59.30 12.95 22.69
N HIS A 1066 -59.36 13.46 21.46
CA HIS A 1066 -60.60 13.75 20.75
C HIS A 1066 -61.41 12.49 20.45
N SER A 1067 -60.76 11.48 19.85
CA SER A 1067 -61.39 10.18 19.58
C SER A 1067 -61.82 9.47 20.87
N ALA A 1068 -60.98 9.53 21.92
CA ALA A 1068 -61.25 8.97 23.24
C ALA A 1068 -62.48 9.59 23.90
N VAL A 1069 -62.65 10.92 23.83
CA VAL A 1069 -63.85 11.60 24.36
C VAL A 1069 -65.08 11.17 23.57
N ARG A 1070 -65.04 11.16 22.24
CA ARG A 1070 -66.19 10.73 21.40
C ARG A 1070 -66.59 9.28 21.67
N ILE A 1071 -65.62 8.39 21.79
CA ILE A 1071 -65.86 6.97 22.12
C ILE A 1071 -66.35 6.81 23.56
N ALA A 1072 -65.85 7.60 24.52
CA ALA A 1072 -66.36 7.59 25.89
C ALA A 1072 -67.85 7.96 25.96
N PHE A 1073 -68.27 8.97 25.20
CA PHE A 1073 -69.69 9.32 25.06
C PHE A 1073 -70.50 8.24 24.31
N GLN A 1074 -69.90 7.53 23.35
CA GLN A 1074 -70.55 6.39 22.66
C GLN A 1074 -70.64 5.13 23.52
N GLN A 1075 -69.66 4.85 24.39
CA GLN A 1075 -69.67 3.71 25.31
C GLN A 1075 -70.57 3.97 26.52
N GLY A 1076 -70.62 5.20 27.04
CA GLY A 1076 -71.63 5.61 28.02
C GLY A 1076 -73.07 5.48 27.50
N LEU A 1077 -73.24 5.39 26.18
CA LEU A 1077 -74.50 5.06 25.52
C LEU A 1077 -74.91 3.58 25.68
N LEU A 1078 -73.95 2.67 25.89
CA LEU A 1078 -74.14 1.21 25.88
C LEU A 1078 -74.18 0.59 27.28
N THR A 1079 -73.51 1.17 28.28
CA THR A 1079 -73.41 0.57 29.62
C THR A 1079 -74.56 0.92 30.58
N ASP A 1080 -75.34 1.98 30.31
CA ASP A 1080 -76.38 2.49 31.24
C ASP A 1080 -77.78 2.64 30.61
N THR A 1081 -78.12 1.93 29.53
CA THR A 1081 -79.46 2.07 28.91
C THR A 1081 -80.22 0.75 28.75
N GLY A 1082 -80.78 0.26 29.87
CA GLY A 1082 -82.10 -0.35 29.82
C GLY A 1082 -83.14 0.74 29.52
N PRO A 1083 -84.28 0.43 28.87
CA PRO A 1083 -85.22 1.44 28.38
C PRO A 1083 -85.93 2.28 29.47
N ASN A 1084 -85.72 2.02 30.77
CA ASN A 1084 -86.48 2.62 31.87
C ASN A 1084 -85.67 3.26 33.02
N ASP A 1085 -84.34 3.28 32.98
CA ASP A 1085 -83.54 3.87 34.07
C ASP A 1085 -82.99 5.26 33.69
N ASP A 1086 -83.76 6.31 33.95
CA ASP A 1086 -83.31 7.72 33.80
C ASP A 1086 -82.55 8.24 35.04
N GLU A 1087 -82.42 7.45 36.12
CA GLU A 1087 -81.86 7.89 37.41
C GLU A 1087 -80.34 7.65 37.59
N SER A 1088 -79.62 6.95 36.70
CA SER A 1088 -78.22 6.54 36.94
C SER A 1088 -77.13 7.31 36.16
N VAL A 1089 -77.43 8.47 35.55
CA VAL A 1089 -76.40 9.25 34.85
C VAL A 1089 -75.54 10.02 35.86
N ASN A 1090 -74.32 9.54 36.09
CA ASN A 1090 -73.33 10.15 36.99
C ASN A 1090 -72.52 11.25 36.28
N ASP A 1091 -71.88 12.11 37.07
CA ASP A 1091 -70.98 13.14 36.55
C ASP A 1091 -69.73 12.52 35.90
N LEU A 1092 -69.21 13.16 34.85
CA LEU A 1092 -68.00 12.73 34.14
C LEU A 1092 -66.83 13.66 34.46
N VAL A 1093 -65.73 13.11 34.95
CA VAL A 1093 -64.48 13.82 35.22
C VAL A 1093 -63.45 13.46 34.15
N ILE A 1094 -63.04 14.45 33.35
CA ILE A 1094 -62.00 14.31 32.33
C ILE A 1094 -60.66 14.82 32.86
N VAL A 1095 -59.66 13.94 32.94
CA VAL A 1095 -58.30 14.28 33.35
C VAL A 1095 -57.45 14.59 32.13
N THR A 1096 -57.12 15.87 31.94
CA THR A 1096 -56.35 16.40 30.79
C THR A 1096 -54.86 16.62 31.09
N GLY A 1097 -54.45 16.39 32.35
CA GLY A 1097 -53.09 16.57 32.84
C GLY A 1097 -52.74 18.00 33.27
N ARG A 1098 -51.66 18.14 34.05
CA ARG A 1098 -51.21 19.43 34.64
C ARG A 1098 -50.22 20.21 33.76
N GLY A 1099 -49.85 19.72 32.58
CA GLY A 1099 -48.91 20.39 31.68
C GLY A 1099 -47.45 20.37 32.15
N ARG A 1100 -46.98 19.29 32.80
CA ARG A 1100 -45.56 19.20 33.23
C ARG A 1100 -44.58 19.17 32.05
N ASN A 1101 -44.98 18.58 30.93
CA ASN A 1101 -44.16 18.37 29.72
C ASN A 1101 -44.61 19.25 28.52
N SER A 1102 -45.39 20.31 28.75
CA SER A 1102 -45.81 21.23 27.70
C SER A 1102 -44.73 22.28 27.40
N ALA A 1103 -44.75 22.86 26.19
CA ALA A 1103 -43.80 23.91 25.76
C ALA A 1103 -43.74 25.10 26.73
N LEU A 1104 -44.87 25.40 27.38
CA LEU A 1104 -44.94 26.27 28.56
C LEU A 1104 -45.21 25.40 29.78
N LYS A 1105 -44.23 25.30 30.70
CA LYS A 1105 -44.30 24.45 31.89
C LYS A 1105 -45.54 24.81 32.72
N MET A 1106 -46.25 23.78 33.20
CA MET A 1106 -47.51 23.89 33.98
C MET A 1106 -48.72 24.44 33.21
N ARG A 1107 -48.65 24.59 31.86
CA ARG A 1107 -49.78 24.98 31.03
C ARG A 1107 -50.39 23.76 30.31
N PRO A 1108 -51.63 23.33 30.64
CA PRO A 1108 -52.30 22.23 29.96
C PRO A 1108 -52.55 22.55 28.47
N ILE A 1109 -52.24 21.62 27.57
CA ILE A 1109 -52.52 21.79 26.12
C ILE A 1109 -53.89 21.20 25.78
N LEU A 1110 -54.23 20.02 26.33
CA LEU A 1110 -55.47 19.31 26.02
C LEU A 1110 -56.71 20.01 26.59
N ARG A 1111 -56.62 20.63 27.77
CA ARG A 1111 -57.77 21.25 28.46
C ARG A 1111 -58.55 22.25 27.59
N PRO A 1112 -57.96 23.33 27.08
CA PRO A 1112 -58.70 24.29 26.24
C PRO A 1112 -59.16 23.70 24.90
N ALA A 1113 -58.56 22.59 24.45
CA ALA A 1113 -58.98 21.93 23.22
C ALA A 1113 -60.19 21.00 23.45
N VAL A 1114 -60.21 20.24 24.55
CA VAL A 1114 -61.34 19.40 24.97
C VAL A 1114 -62.55 20.26 25.33
N GLN A 1115 -62.37 21.40 26.01
CA GLN A 1115 -63.47 22.33 26.30
C GLN A 1115 -64.11 22.90 25.03
N ARG A 1116 -63.29 23.28 24.04
CA ARG A 1116 -63.82 23.73 22.73
C ARG A 1116 -64.56 22.62 22.01
N MET A 1117 -63.98 21.43 21.97
CA MET A 1117 -64.60 20.25 21.35
C MET A 1117 -66.00 19.96 21.94
N LEU A 1118 -66.15 19.98 23.26
CA LEU A 1118 -67.43 19.71 23.94
C LEU A 1118 -68.52 20.76 23.64
N VAL A 1119 -68.12 21.98 23.29
CA VAL A 1119 -69.04 23.08 22.95
C VAL A 1119 -69.32 23.15 21.45
N GLU A 1120 -68.30 22.92 20.62
CA GLU A 1120 -68.38 23.11 19.16
C GLU A 1120 -68.90 21.86 18.43
N GLU A 1121 -68.57 20.66 18.88
CA GLU A 1121 -68.89 19.41 18.16
C GLU A 1121 -70.09 18.65 18.71
N PHE A 1122 -70.44 18.87 19.97
CA PHE A 1122 -71.59 18.23 20.61
C PHE A 1122 -72.77 19.18 20.64
N TYR A 1123 -73.95 18.68 20.27
CA TYR A 1123 -75.19 19.46 20.30
C TYR A 1123 -76.29 18.69 21.05
N PRO A 1124 -76.97 19.30 22.05
CA PRO A 1124 -76.68 20.59 22.69
C PRO A 1124 -75.25 20.68 23.27
N PRO A 1125 -74.66 21.88 23.36
CA PRO A 1125 -73.27 22.05 23.82
C PRO A 1125 -73.11 21.61 25.27
N ILE A 1126 -72.03 20.87 25.55
CA ILE A 1126 -71.77 20.29 26.87
C ILE A 1126 -70.86 21.22 27.67
N GLY A 1127 -71.35 21.72 28.81
CA GLY A 1127 -70.60 22.59 29.71
C GLY A 1127 -69.51 21.84 30.49
N THR A 1128 -68.47 22.57 30.90
CA THR A 1128 -67.42 22.01 31.77
C THR A 1128 -67.08 22.97 32.92
N THR A 1129 -66.83 22.42 34.10
CA THR A 1129 -66.33 23.16 35.27
C THR A 1129 -64.97 22.62 35.68
N SER A 1130 -64.00 23.49 36.00
CA SER A 1130 -62.69 23.04 36.50
C SER A 1130 -62.78 22.65 37.97
N ILE A 1131 -62.19 21.51 38.36
CA ILE A 1131 -62.16 21.11 39.77
C ILE A 1131 -61.16 21.99 40.54
N PRO A 1132 -61.59 22.67 41.63
CA PRO A 1132 -60.71 23.51 42.43
C PRO A 1132 -59.55 22.69 43.02
N GLY A 1133 -58.32 23.20 42.93
CA GLY A 1133 -57.11 22.51 43.39
C GLY A 1133 -56.54 21.46 42.43
N ASN A 1134 -57.32 20.98 41.44
CA ASN A 1134 -56.83 20.11 40.39
C ASN A 1134 -57.07 20.73 39.01
N MET A 1135 -56.19 21.68 38.66
CA MET A 1135 -56.25 22.36 37.37
C MET A 1135 -56.44 21.35 36.22
N GLY A 1136 -55.73 20.22 36.23
CA GLY A 1136 -55.77 19.21 35.17
C GLY A 1136 -57.08 18.45 34.97
N ALA A 1137 -58.13 18.66 35.78
CA ALA A 1137 -59.38 17.90 35.72
C ALA A 1137 -60.60 18.80 35.43
N LEU A 1138 -61.44 18.36 34.51
CA LEU A 1138 -62.70 18.99 34.11
C LEU A 1138 -63.86 18.11 34.57
N ARG A 1139 -64.87 18.68 35.23
CA ARG A 1139 -66.12 18.01 35.59
C ARG A 1139 -67.21 18.44 34.62
N ILE A 1140 -67.92 17.46 34.08
CA ILE A 1140 -69.13 17.61 33.29
C ILE A 1140 -70.30 17.20 34.17
N CYS A 1141 -71.28 18.09 34.30
CA CYS A 1141 -72.47 17.82 35.08
C CYS A 1141 -73.33 16.76 34.40
N SER A 1142 -73.87 15.83 35.17
CA SER A 1142 -74.82 14.81 34.72
C SER A 1142 -76.06 15.39 34.02
N GLU A 1143 -76.48 16.61 34.37
CA GLU A 1143 -77.59 17.34 33.72
C GLU A 1143 -77.31 17.63 32.23
N ASP A 1144 -76.11 18.15 31.91
CA ASP A 1144 -75.70 18.44 30.53
C ASP A 1144 -75.58 17.17 29.70
N ILE A 1145 -75.07 16.09 30.31
CA ILE A 1145 -74.97 14.75 29.68
C ILE A 1145 -76.37 14.20 29.40
N ARG A 1146 -77.31 14.32 30.35
CA ARG A 1146 -78.71 13.90 30.18
C ARG A 1146 -79.41 14.67 29.06
N ALA A 1147 -79.26 16.00 29.04
CA ALA A 1147 -79.84 16.85 28.00
C ALA A 1147 -79.31 16.47 26.61
N TRP A 1148 -78.01 16.21 26.51
CA TRP A 1148 -77.40 15.73 25.28
C TRP A 1148 -77.89 14.33 24.87
N LEU A 1149 -77.96 13.38 25.80
CA LEU A 1149 -78.46 12.02 25.54
C LEU A 1149 -79.92 12.01 25.08
N GLN A 1150 -80.80 12.79 25.71
CA GLN A 1150 -82.20 12.89 25.32
C GLN A 1150 -82.34 13.44 23.90
N PHE A 1151 -81.57 14.48 23.55
CA PHE A 1151 -81.55 15.02 22.20
C PHE A 1151 -81.05 13.98 21.17
N GLN A 1152 -79.98 13.24 21.48
CA GLN A 1152 -79.48 12.19 20.59
C GLN A 1152 -80.48 11.03 20.43
N ARG A 1153 -81.20 10.64 21.48
CA ARG A 1153 -82.28 9.63 21.40
C ARG A 1153 -83.41 10.10 20.49
N GLN A 1154 -83.84 11.35 20.60
CA GLN A 1154 -84.87 11.94 19.73
C GLN A 1154 -84.40 11.99 18.26
N GLN A 1155 -83.16 12.41 18.03
CA GLN A 1155 -82.55 12.41 16.69
C GLN A 1155 -82.38 11.01 16.12
N LYS A 1156 -81.96 10.03 16.93
CA LYS A 1156 -81.82 8.63 16.51
C LYS A 1156 -83.19 8.01 16.20
N GLY A 1157 -84.23 8.34 16.97
CA GLY A 1157 -85.61 7.97 16.67
C GLY A 1157 -86.09 8.57 15.33
N ALA A 1158 -85.86 9.86 15.11
CA ALA A 1158 -86.17 10.53 13.84
C ALA A 1158 -85.40 9.94 12.66
N ARG A 1159 -84.08 9.70 12.81
CA ARG A 1159 -83.23 9.07 11.78
C ARG A 1159 -83.58 7.61 11.55
N MET A 1160 -83.96 6.85 12.57
CA MET A 1160 -84.45 5.47 12.42
C MET A 1160 -85.78 5.44 11.67
N ILE A 1161 -86.65 6.42 11.87
CA ILE A 1161 -87.88 6.58 11.09
C ILE A 1161 -87.55 7.00 9.65
N GLU A 1162 -86.57 7.89 9.43
CA GLU A 1162 -86.08 8.26 8.08
C GLU A 1162 -85.38 7.10 7.36
N VAL A 1163 -84.55 6.32 8.05
CA VAL A 1163 -83.87 5.14 7.52
C VAL A 1163 -84.87 4.02 7.31
N ALA A 1164 -85.82 3.79 8.22
CA ALA A 1164 -86.91 2.85 8.01
C ALA A 1164 -87.80 3.26 6.83
N THR A 1165 -88.04 4.56 6.61
CA THR A 1165 -88.78 5.05 5.43
C THR A 1165 -87.93 4.97 4.16
N ALA A 1166 -86.62 5.18 4.21
CA ALA A 1166 -85.68 4.98 3.09
C ALA A 1166 -85.51 3.49 2.73
N LEU A 1167 -85.38 2.61 3.72
CA LEU A 1167 -85.36 1.16 3.57
C LEU A 1167 -86.72 0.65 3.09
N LYS A 1168 -87.84 1.22 3.54
CA LYS A 1168 -89.18 0.94 3.00
C LYS A 1168 -89.33 1.42 1.56
N LYS A 1169 -88.69 2.54 1.15
CA LYS A 1169 -88.60 3.00 -0.26
C LYS A 1169 -87.71 2.10 -1.14
N LEU A 1170 -86.62 1.57 -0.60
CA LEU A 1170 -85.73 0.61 -1.27
C LEU A 1170 -86.39 -0.77 -1.38
N SER A 1171 -87.00 -1.26 -0.29
CA SER A 1171 -87.73 -2.53 -0.19
C SER A 1171 -89.00 -2.54 -1.04
N SER A 1172 -89.71 -1.41 -1.18
CA SER A 1172 -90.86 -1.27 -2.08
C SER A 1172 -90.49 -1.16 -3.57
N GLY A 1173 -89.19 -1.19 -3.92
CA GLY A 1173 -88.70 -1.11 -5.31
C GLY A 1173 -88.96 0.22 -6.02
N SER A 1174 -89.50 1.23 -5.33
CA SER A 1174 -89.86 2.53 -5.91
C SER A 1174 -88.62 3.36 -6.29
N ALA A 1175 -87.55 3.30 -5.49
CA ALA A 1175 -86.28 3.94 -5.80
C ALA A 1175 -85.52 3.24 -6.95
N LEU A 1176 -85.53 1.90 -7.00
CA LEU A 1176 -84.97 1.12 -8.11
C LEU A 1176 -85.70 1.40 -9.42
N LYS A 1177 -87.04 1.53 -9.39
CA LYS A 1177 -87.84 1.95 -10.56
C LYS A 1177 -87.56 3.39 -10.99
N ALA A 1178 -87.29 4.31 -10.06
CA ALA A 1178 -86.92 5.69 -10.37
C ALA A 1178 -85.51 5.79 -11.00
N ILE A 1179 -84.55 5.01 -10.50
CA ILE A 1179 -83.19 4.92 -11.05
C ILE A 1179 -83.18 4.19 -12.40
N LEU A 1180 -84.00 3.14 -12.59
CA LEU A 1180 -84.17 2.49 -13.89
C LEU A 1180 -84.81 3.44 -14.93
N ARG A 1181 -85.75 4.30 -14.51
CA ARG A 1181 -86.32 5.34 -15.39
C ARG A 1181 -85.33 6.45 -15.72
N SER A 1182 -84.47 6.87 -14.78
CA SER A 1182 -83.42 7.86 -15.07
C SER A 1182 -82.27 7.27 -15.90
N ALA A 1183 -81.91 6.00 -15.69
CA ALA A 1183 -80.97 5.26 -16.53
C ALA A 1183 -81.50 5.06 -17.95
N GLN A 1184 -82.79 4.74 -18.12
CA GLN A 1184 -83.43 4.68 -19.45
C GLN A 1184 -83.47 6.04 -20.16
N SER A 1185 -83.58 7.15 -19.43
CA SER A 1185 -83.52 8.50 -20.03
C SER A 1185 -82.11 8.94 -20.45
N THR A 1186 -81.06 8.35 -19.86
CA THR A 1186 -79.67 8.70 -20.17
C THR A 1186 -79.07 7.85 -21.29
N ASP A 1187 -79.56 6.63 -21.51
CA ASP A 1187 -79.17 5.78 -22.65
C ASP A 1187 -79.75 6.25 -24.01
N ILE A 1188 -80.84 7.03 -24.01
CA ILE A 1188 -81.39 7.60 -25.25
C ILE A 1188 -80.51 8.76 -25.76
N ASN A 1189 -79.79 9.47 -24.88
CA ASN A 1189 -78.91 10.59 -25.26
C ASN A 1189 -77.47 10.17 -25.62
N ARG A 1190 -77.11 8.89 -25.50
CA ARG A 1190 -75.75 8.38 -25.81
C ARG A 1190 -75.66 7.61 -27.13
N ARG A 1191 -76.76 7.46 -27.88
CA ARG A 1191 -76.76 6.82 -29.21
C ARG A 1191 -76.56 7.78 -30.39
N ASP A 1192 -76.53 9.10 -30.16
CA ASP A 1192 -76.36 10.12 -31.22
C ASP A 1192 -75.12 11.03 -31.06
N SER A 1193 -74.04 10.56 -30.44
CA SER A 1193 -72.71 11.20 -30.44
C SER A 1193 -71.61 10.17 -30.45
#